data_AF-A0A8C6SV15-F1
#
_entry.id   AF-A0A8C6SV15-F1
#
_cell.length_a   1.000
_cell.length_b   1.000
_cell.length_c   1.000
_cell.angle_alpha   90.00
_cell.angle_beta   90.00
_cell.angle_gamma   90.00
#
_symmetry.space_group_name_H-M   'P 1'
#
loop_
_entity.id
_entity.type
_entity.pdbx_description
1 polymer ?
#
loop_
_entity_poly.entity_id
_entity_poly.type
_entity_poly.pdbx_seq_one_letter_code
_entity_poly.pdbx_strand_id
1 'polypeptide(L)'
;DGCSTSLELLVVLVHLMGSALSQVVPSQCPEGASPHSLEQPEYEATVRPEGNFMAPFVQSFLNTVQPKPFPEGYIIKVLNNLNVRLTRVLVYQVGFLVCAAIGILYIVLMPIVGLFLACCRCCGNCGGKMHQKQIPSVHCRRRALYWATFITTVIILAGNVCMFRSNKALNVSVDDGTVELNKSINNINIYLTALPQSYVKLFVSAGSKSQLEGIKSQISRVTTDLPLSGLNDVKKQLEQVQRNIGRYKPEIERAEYIRWCVCIALCCVVLLVVVCNLIGLTLGPLGLKPNVEPTKRSCGSDCGGTFFMMGAGFSFLCSWLFMILVLLLFLVGGNAYTLLCKPWKNGELLKLVDTPGVIPGFDLSETFGVNITISGIYRECEANKAAWSAFQLKQLVNLDDLLNVSKYTDEIKEMFQDTDIKLSPVTFLTAEVKSQLESFSSKANSADFTTPVQQVLGCKIIIYLIPFLLIHKFWYLQMNNISRINLNTTADKLDEVAKMTNGQTQQDLVSEARSLRQIQAEIETTVFPQLVMLLNLPEFSIGHILQRLTTFSLTLFQESGEFLDCQLGFFTAFAEWANIAITQDMGRCGPVAGALDSAEIIVCSNAVEALNAFWFSLGWCMVFLIPSIILTIKLAKYYRRMKFADVFE
;
A
#
# COMPACT_ATOMS: atom_id res chain seq x y z
N ASP A 1 -40.10 -9.49 -73.69
CA ASP A 1 -39.30 -8.52 -72.92
C ASP A 1 -39.62 -8.38 -71.43
N GLY A 2 -40.53 -9.17 -70.84
CA GLY A 2 -40.80 -9.13 -69.39
C GLY A 2 -39.95 -10.07 -68.51
N CYS A 3 -39.03 -10.85 -69.08
CA CYS A 3 -38.27 -11.87 -68.34
C CYS A 3 -36.87 -11.40 -67.91
N SER A 4 -36.26 -10.43 -68.62
CA SER A 4 -34.94 -9.89 -68.30
C SER A 4 -34.98 -8.90 -67.12
N THR A 5 -36.04 -8.09 -67.03
CA THR A 5 -36.23 -7.09 -65.97
C THR A 5 -36.57 -7.72 -64.62
N SER A 6 -37.30 -8.84 -64.59
CA SER A 6 -37.61 -9.57 -63.35
C SER A 6 -36.41 -10.35 -62.79
N LEU A 7 -35.51 -10.84 -63.66
CA LEU A 7 -34.28 -11.51 -63.23
C LEU A 7 -33.26 -10.50 -62.65
N GLU A 8 -33.13 -9.32 -63.26
CA GLU A 8 -32.29 -8.25 -62.71
C GLU A 8 -32.87 -7.69 -61.40
N LEU A 9 -34.20 -7.54 -61.27
CA LEU A 9 -34.81 -7.11 -60.00
C LEU A 9 -34.58 -8.12 -58.88
N LEU A 10 -34.64 -9.42 -59.18
CA LEU A 10 -34.45 -10.50 -58.20
C LEU A 10 -32.97 -10.70 -57.82
N VAL A 11 -32.04 -10.39 -58.73
CA VAL A 11 -30.60 -10.32 -58.43
C VAL A 11 -30.28 -9.10 -57.57
N VAL A 12 -30.86 -7.93 -57.89
CA VAL A 12 -30.72 -6.71 -57.08
C VAL A 12 -31.36 -6.87 -55.70
N LEU A 13 -32.51 -7.54 -55.57
CA LEU A 13 -33.15 -7.85 -54.29
C LEU A 13 -32.37 -8.87 -53.44
N VAL A 14 -31.74 -9.87 -54.05
CA VAL A 14 -30.87 -10.82 -53.34
C VAL A 14 -29.53 -10.17 -52.94
N HIS A 15 -28.98 -9.29 -53.78
CA HIS A 15 -27.81 -8.50 -53.42
C HIS A 15 -28.14 -7.47 -52.33
N LEU A 16 -29.34 -6.88 -52.36
CA LEU A 16 -29.87 -5.99 -51.32
C LEU A 16 -30.15 -6.73 -50.00
N MET A 17 -30.69 -7.96 -50.04
CA MET A 17 -30.87 -8.81 -48.86
C MET A 17 -29.53 -9.29 -48.28
N GLY A 18 -28.56 -9.62 -49.14
CA GLY A 18 -27.18 -9.90 -48.71
C GLY A 18 -26.51 -8.67 -48.10
N SER A 19 -26.70 -7.48 -48.69
CA SER A 19 -26.18 -6.23 -48.13
C SER A 19 -26.91 -5.77 -46.86
N ALA A 20 -28.23 -6.03 -46.75
CA ALA A 20 -29.03 -5.71 -45.58
C ALA A 20 -28.71 -6.63 -44.39
N LEU A 21 -28.44 -7.92 -44.64
CA LEU A 21 -27.92 -8.84 -43.62
C LEU A 21 -26.47 -8.49 -43.24
N SER A 22 -25.63 -8.07 -44.20
CA SER A 22 -24.28 -7.53 -43.91
C SER A 22 -24.28 -6.17 -43.21
N GLN A 23 -25.41 -5.47 -43.17
CA GLN A 23 -25.60 -4.21 -42.42
C GLN A 23 -26.08 -4.45 -40.98
N VAL A 24 -26.63 -5.64 -40.69
CA VAL A 24 -27.04 -6.06 -39.33
C VAL A 24 -25.86 -6.69 -38.57
N VAL A 25 -24.88 -7.24 -39.29
CA VAL A 25 -23.57 -7.60 -38.71
C VAL A 25 -22.67 -6.36 -38.80
N PRO A 26 -22.19 -5.79 -37.68
CA PRO A 26 -21.28 -4.66 -37.75
C PRO A 26 -20.02 -5.06 -38.52
N SER A 27 -19.75 -4.37 -39.64
CA SER A 27 -18.59 -4.58 -40.54
C SER A 27 -17.21 -4.43 -39.88
N GLN A 28 -17.17 -4.08 -38.60
CA GLN A 28 -16.01 -4.13 -37.74
C GLN A 28 -16.47 -4.67 -36.37
N CYS A 29 -15.86 -5.77 -35.93
CA CYS A 29 -15.86 -6.10 -34.50
C CYS A 29 -15.36 -4.84 -33.77
N PRO A 30 -16.14 -4.28 -32.82
CA PRO A 30 -15.67 -3.12 -32.07
C PRO A 30 -14.33 -3.50 -31.43
N GLU A 31 -13.30 -2.66 -31.62
CA GLU A 31 -12.03 -2.82 -30.92
C GLU A 31 -12.35 -3.10 -29.46
N GLY A 32 -11.84 -4.24 -28.96
CA GLY A 32 -12.01 -4.63 -27.56
C GLY A 32 -11.73 -3.42 -26.69
N ALA A 33 -12.66 -3.11 -25.77
CA ALA A 33 -12.61 -1.90 -24.96
C ALA A 33 -11.16 -1.59 -24.55
N SER A 34 -10.65 -0.43 -24.95
CA SER A 34 -9.31 0.04 -24.58
C SER A 34 -9.13 -0.23 -23.08
N PRO A 35 -8.00 -0.80 -22.64
CA PRO A 35 -7.80 -1.20 -21.25
C PRO A 35 -8.13 0.00 -20.36
N HIS A 36 -9.27 -0.04 -19.69
CA HIS A 36 -9.63 1.02 -18.76
C HIS A 36 -8.52 1.04 -17.71
N SER A 37 -7.76 2.13 -17.66
CA SER A 37 -6.76 2.36 -16.62
C SER A 37 -7.48 2.21 -15.29
N LEU A 38 -7.12 1.18 -14.52
CA LEU A 38 -7.66 0.99 -13.18
C LEU A 38 -7.32 2.23 -12.35
N GLU A 39 -8.33 3.02 -11.99
CA GLU A 39 -8.16 4.12 -11.05
C GLU A 39 -7.63 3.56 -9.73
N GLN A 40 -6.42 4.00 -9.37
CA GLN A 40 -5.82 3.65 -8.10
C GLN A 40 -6.38 4.56 -7.00
N PRO A 41 -6.53 4.05 -5.76
CA PRO A 41 -6.92 4.89 -4.64
C PRO A 41 -5.87 5.98 -4.41
N GLU A 42 -6.33 7.19 -4.07
CA GLU A 42 -5.43 8.25 -3.63
C GLU A 42 -5.02 7.98 -2.17
N TYR A 43 -3.71 7.97 -1.92
CA TYR A 43 -3.13 7.73 -0.60
C TYR A 43 -2.55 9.02 -0.04
N GLU A 44 -2.59 9.17 1.29
CA GLU A 44 -1.95 10.30 1.96
C GLU A 44 -0.44 10.18 1.88
N ALA A 45 0.24 11.27 1.50
CA ALA A 45 1.69 11.32 1.47
C ALA A 45 2.26 11.23 2.89
N THR A 46 3.09 10.22 3.13
CA THR A 46 3.88 10.07 4.37
C THR A 46 5.15 10.92 4.27
N VAL A 47 5.40 11.76 5.27
CA VAL A 47 6.59 12.63 5.29
C VAL A 47 7.71 11.92 6.02
N ARG A 48 8.87 11.78 5.38
CA ARG A 48 10.07 11.27 6.04
C ARG A 48 10.60 12.34 7.01
N PRO A 49 10.68 12.10 8.32
CA PRO A 49 11.19 13.08 9.26
C PRO A 49 12.65 13.40 8.98
N GLU A 50 13.03 14.66 9.19
CA GLU A 50 14.43 15.09 9.08
C GLU A 50 15.29 14.33 10.10
N GLY A 51 16.37 13.69 9.61
CA GLY A 51 17.26 12.89 10.43
C GLY A 51 17.85 13.69 11.60
N ASN A 52 18.01 13.02 12.75
CA ASN A 52 18.56 13.67 13.94
C ASN A 52 20.02 14.08 13.69
N PHE A 53 20.34 15.36 13.89
CA PHE A 53 21.67 15.92 13.64
C PHE A 53 22.81 15.21 14.40
N MET A 54 22.50 14.58 15.55
CA MET A 54 23.46 13.80 16.33
C MET A 54 23.61 12.35 15.87
N ALA A 55 22.70 11.84 15.05
CA ALA A 55 22.68 10.44 14.64
C ALA A 55 24.04 9.97 14.07
N PRO A 56 24.73 10.69 13.16
CA PRO A 56 26.00 10.21 12.61
C PRO A 56 27.08 9.99 13.68
N PHE A 57 27.18 10.88 14.67
CA PHE A 57 28.15 10.77 15.76
C PHE A 57 27.82 9.59 16.67
N VAL A 58 26.55 9.45 17.05
CA VAL A 58 26.14 8.37 17.95
C VAL A 58 26.22 7.01 17.27
N GLN A 59 25.80 6.91 16.01
CA GLN A 59 25.90 5.69 15.22
C GLN A 59 27.37 5.28 15.04
N SER A 60 28.27 6.24 14.75
CA SER A 60 29.72 5.97 14.67
C SER A 60 30.27 5.39 15.98
N PHE A 61 29.92 5.99 17.12
CA PHE A 61 30.27 5.48 18.43
C PHE A 61 29.70 4.08 18.68
N LEU A 62 28.39 3.86 18.45
CA LEU A 62 27.73 2.58 18.68
C LEU A 62 28.27 1.47 17.78
N ASN A 63 28.63 1.77 16.53
CA ASN A 63 29.28 0.82 15.62
C ASN A 63 30.72 0.50 16.06
N THR A 64 31.39 1.41 16.78
CA THR A 64 32.69 1.13 17.41
C THR A 64 32.53 0.24 18.64
N VAL A 65 31.49 0.48 19.45
CA VAL A 65 31.17 -0.32 20.65
C VAL A 65 30.73 -1.73 20.27
N GLN A 66 29.90 -1.86 19.23
CA GLN A 66 29.41 -3.14 18.73
C GLN A 66 29.55 -3.22 17.21
N PRO A 67 30.72 -3.67 16.71
CA PRO A 67 30.94 -3.83 15.27
C PRO A 67 30.32 -5.12 14.72
N LYS A 68 29.92 -6.07 15.59
CA LYS A 68 29.46 -7.39 15.16
C LYS A 68 28.09 -7.33 14.47
N PRO A 69 27.83 -8.22 13.48
CA PRO A 69 26.54 -8.32 12.82
C PRO A 69 25.47 -8.94 13.73
N PHE A 70 24.21 -8.80 13.34
CA PHE A 70 23.07 -9.29 14.11
C PHE A 70 23.15 -10.82 14.34
N PRO A 71 22.99 -11.31 15.59
CA PRO A 71 23.21 -12.70 15.91
C PRO A 71 21.94 -13.54 15.73
N GLU A 72 21.40 -13.64 14.49
CA GLU A 72 20.14 -14.33 14.15
C GLU A 72 20.01 -15.72 14.79
N GLY A 73 20.95 -16.62 14.50
CA GLY A 73 20.92 -18.01 14.99
C GLY A 73 21.15 -18.17 16.49
N TYR A 74 21.55 -17.11 17.20
CA TYR A 74 21.71 -17.13 18.66
C TYR A 74 20.44 -16.70 19.39
N ILE A 75 19.71 -15.71 18.86
CA ILE A 75 18.46 -15.23 19.46
C ILE A 75 17.42 -16.34 19.47
N ILE A 76 17.29 -17.09 18.37
CA ILE A 76 16.38 -18.24 18.26
C ILE A 76 16.73 -19.31 19.31
N LYS A 77 18.02 -19.56 19.56
CA LYS A 77 18.47 -20.52 20.58
C LYS A 77 18.21 -20.04 22.02
N VAL A 78 18.27 -18.73 22.27
CA VAL A 78 17.93 -18.12 23.57
C VAL A 78 16.43 -18.21 23.85
N LEU A 79 15.60 -17.92 22.85
CA LEU A 79 14.14 -17.99 22.97
C LEU A 79 13.67 -19.45 23.20
N ASN A 80 14.27 -20.42 22.50
CA ASN A 80 13.86 -21.83 22.58
C ASN A 80 14.50 -22.61 23.74
N ASN A 81 15.55 -22.08 24.38
CA ASN A 81 16.27 -22.80 25.43
C ASN A 81 16.93 -21.83 26.41
N LEU A 82 16.43 -21.73 27.65
CA LEU A 82 17.03 -20.87 28.70
C LEU A 82 18.44 -21.32 29.14
N ASN A 83 18.88 -22.52 28.76
CA ASN A 83 20.18 -23.08 29.13
C ASN A 83 21.35 -22.56 28.26
N VAL A 84 21.21 -21.35 27.72
CA VAL A 84 22.28 -20.70 26.95
C VAL A 84 23.45 -20.37 27.87
N ARG A 85 24.65 -20.81 27.48
CA ARG A 85 25.91 -20.35 28.11
C ARG A 85 25.97 -18.82 28.03
N LEU A 86 25.67 -18.15 29.13
CA LEU A 86 25.75 -16.70 29.37
C LEU A 86 27.03 -16.07 28.79
N THR A 87 28.13 -16.85 28.79
CA THR A 87 29.43 -16.51 28.20
C THR A 87 29.35 -16.01 26.76
N ARG A 88 28.45 -16.52 25.90
CA ARG A 88 28.40 -16.10 24.48
C ARG A 88 27.65 -14.78 24.26
N VAL A 89 26.61 -14.49 25.06
CA VAL A 89 25.92 -13.18 25.04
C VAL A 89 26.87 -12.09 25.53
N LEU A 90 27.67 -12.39 26.56
CA LEU A 90 28.71 -11.50 27.06
C LEU A 90 29.80 -11.23 26.01
N VAL A 91 30.18 -12.23 25.19
CA VAL A 91 31.15 -12.05 24.08
C VAL A 91 30.57 -11.19 22.96
N TYR A 92 29.26 -11.23 22.71
CA TYR A 92 28.62 -10.32 21.76
C TYR A 92 28.73 -8.89 22.29
N GLN A 93 28.34 -8.63 23.54
CA GLN A 93 28.25 -7.28 24.12
C GLN A 93 29.55 -6.75 24.78
N VAL A 94 30.73 -7.26 24.41
CA VAL A 94 32.01 -6.89 25.08
C VAL A 94 32.23 -5.38 25.12
N GLY A 95 31.99 -4.65 24.02
CA GLY A 95 32.18 -3.20 24.02
C GLY A 95 31.23 -2.47 24.97
N PHE A 96 29.96 -2.91 25.07
CA PHE A 96 29.02 -2.38 26.06
C PHE A 96 29.49 -2.64 27.48
N LEU A 97 30.04 -3.83 27.76
CA LEU A 97 30.59 -4.16 29.07
C LEU A 97 31.82 -3.30 29.42
N VAL A 98 32.69 -3.03 28.44
CA VAL A 98 33.85 -2.12 28.63
C VAL A 98 33.38 -0.70 28.94
N CYS A 99 32.43 -0.16 28.17
CA CYS A 99 31.84 1.15 28.44
C CYS A 99 31.14 1.19 29.80
N ALA A 100 30.43 0.13 30.18
CA ALA A 100 29.79 0.02 31.48
C ALA A 100 30.80 -0.01 32.62
N ALA A 101 31.91 -0.75 32.47
CA ALA A 101 32.99 -0.77 33.46
C ALA A 101 33.61 0.62 33.65
N ILE A 102 33.88 1.36 32.55
CA ILE A 102 34.38 2.75 32.60
C ILE A 102 33.36 3.67 33.30
N GLY A 103 32.07 3.53 32.97
CA GLY A 103 31.00 4.30 33.61
C GLY A 103 30.87 4.01 35.11
N ILE A 104 30.92 2.74 35.51
CA ILE A 104 30.90 2.33 36.93
C ILE A 104 32.13 2.87 37.67
N LEU A 105 33.31 2.79 37.06
CA LEU A 105 34.52 3.36 37.62
C LEU A 105 34.37 4.87 37.84
N TYR A 106 33.79 5.60 36.89
CA TYR A 106 33.48 7.01 37.03
C TYR A 106 32.53 7.27 38.21
N ILE A 107 31.42 6.51 38.29
CA ILE A 107 30.38 6.65 39.33
C ILE A 107 30.97 6.46 40.73
N VAL A 108 31.91 5.53 40.89
CA VAL A 108 32.55 5.25 42.18
C VAL A 108 33.67 6.24 42.48
N LEU A 109 34.57 6.50 41.53
CA LEU A 109 35.74 7.34 41.77
C LEU A 109 35.39 8.82 41.96
N MET A 110 34.40 9.36 41.24
CA MET A 110 34.07 10.79 41.37
C MET A 110 33.67 11.23 42.78
N PRO A 111 32.71 10.60 43.47
CA PRO A 111 32.34 10.98 44.83
C PRO A 111 33.47 10.71 45.82
N ILE A 112 34.25 9.63 45.63
CA ILE A 112 35.41 9.32 46.47
C ILE A 112 36.47 10.43 46.36
N VAL A 113 36.87 10.79 45.13
CA VAL A 113 37.83 11.87 44.88
C VAL A 113 37.28 13.20 45.39
N GLY A 114 35.99 13.48 45.16
CA GLY A 114 35.32 14.68 45.67
C GLY A 114 35.37 14.78 47.20
N LEU A 115 35.07 13.68 47.90
CA LEU A 115 35.12 13.58 49.36
C LEU A 115 36.55 13.78 49.88
N PHE A 116 37.53 13.06 49.31
CA PHE A 116 38.93 13.21 49.72
C PHE A 116 39.46 14.63 49.46
N LEU A 117 39.12 15.23 48.32
CA LEU A 117 39.51 16.61 48.02
C LEU A 117 38.82 17.59 48.97
N ALA A 118 37.54 17.40 49.30
CA ALA A 118 36.81 18.22 50.26
C ALA A 118 37.45 18.12 51.66
N CYS A 119 37.66 16.91 52.18
CA CYS A 119 38.32 16.68 53.47
C CYS A 119 39.75 17.25 53.50
N CYS A 120 40.57 16.96 52.48
CA CYS A 120 41.93 17.50 52.36
C CYS A 120 41.93 19.04 52.36
N ARG A 121 40.95 19.64 51.68
CA ARG A 121 40.76 21.10 51.62
C ARG A 121 40.31 21.70 52.95
N CYS A 122 39.42 21.03 53.68
CA CYS A 122 39.01 21.41 55.04
C CYS A 122 40.18 21.37 56.02
N CYS A 123 41.11 20.42 55.87
CA CYS A 123 42.36 20.35 56.65
C CYS A 123 43.44 21.33 56.17
N GLY A 124 43.14 22.25 55.24
CA GLY A 124 44.08 23.23 54.71
C GLY A 124 45.07 22.70 53.66
N ASN A 125 45.00 21.43 53.28
CA ASN A 125 45.82 20.83 52.22
C ASN A 125 45.08 20.85 50.85
N CYS A 126 45.67 20.30 49.78
CA CYS A 126 45.06 20.25 48.42
C CYS A 126 44.56 21.61 47.88
N GLY A 127 45.27 22.71 48.19
CA GLY A 127 44.87 24.07 47.81
C GLY A 127 43.80 24.71 48.71
N GLY A 128 43.52 24.13 49.88
CA GLY A 128 42.75 24.73 50.97
C GLY A 128 43.49 25.90 51.64
N LYS A 129 44.81 25.79 51.81
CA LYS A 129 45.68 26.92 52.12
C LYS A 129 45.55 27.98 51.01
N MET A 130 44.99 29.12 51.37
CA MET A 130 44.84 30.30 50.50
C MET A 130 46.20 31.01 50.38
N HIS A 131 47.17 30.28 49.82
CA HIS A 131 48.52 30.73 49.54
C HIS A 131 48.77 30.73 48.04
N GLN A 132 49.41 31.78 47.54
CA GLN A 132 49.86 31.83 46.15
C GLN A 132 51.37 32.13 46.10
N LYS A 133 52.13 31.17 45.56
CA LYS A 133 53.53 31.37 45.18
C LYS A 133 53.58 32.28 43.96
N GLN A 134 54.24 33.43 44.07
CA GLN A 134 54.61 34.25 42.92
C GLN A 134 55.71 33.50 42.15
N ILE A 135 55.64 33.48 40.81
CA ILE A 135 56.70 32.95 39.92
C ILE A 135 56.77 33.86 38.67
N PRO A 136 57.92 34.01 37.99
CA PRO A 136 58.04 34.90 36.83
C PRO A 136 57.05 34.57 35.71
N SER A 137 56.70 33.29 35.56
CA SER A 137 55.77 32.78 34.55
C SER A 137 54.29 32.82 34.96
N VAL A 138 53.92 33.46 36.08
CA VAL A 138 52.52 33.52 36.59
C VAL A 138 51.55 34.07 35.55
N HIS A 139 51.93 35.13 34.84
CA HIS A 139 51.07 35.74 33.83
C HIS A 139 50.77 34.80 32.65
N CYS A 140 51.82 34.12 32.16
CA CYS A 140 51.69 33.11 31.10
C CYS A 140 50.81 31.93 31.55
N ARG A 141 51.09 31.37 32.73
CA ARG A 141 50.34 30.23 33.28
C ARG A 141 48.87 30.56 33.52
N ARG A 142 48.57 31.75 34.05
CA ARG A 142 47.19 32.23 34.24
C ARG A 142 46.47 32.36 32.90
N ARG A 143 47.11 32.96 31.89
CA ARG A 143 46.54 33.11 30.54
C ARG A 143 46.29 31.76 29.88
N ALA A 144 47.21 30.80 30.01
CA ALA A 144 47.04 29.44 29.50
C ALA A 144 45.85 28.72 30.17
N LEU A 145 45.75 28.78 31.51
CA LEU A 145 44.63 28.21 32.25
C LEU A 145 43.29 28.89 31.91
N TYR A 146 43.30 30.21 31.70
CA TYR A 146 42.13 30.95 31.24
C TYR A 146 41.62 30.43 29.91
N TRP A 147 42.47 30.37 28.88
CA TRP A 147 42.08 29.89 27.56
C TRP A 147 41.67 28.42 27.57
N ALA A 148 42.38 27.57 28.32
CA ALA A 148 41.99 26.16 28.49
C ALA A 148 40.62 26.03 29.15
N THR A 149 40.34 26.82 30.20
CA THR A 149 39.04 26.83 30.89
C THR A 149 37.94 27.36 29.97
N PHE A 150 38.21 28.42 29.20
CA PHE A 150 37.28 28.97 28.22
C PHE A 150 36.92 27.94 27.15
N ILE A 151 37.92 27.32 26.52
CA ILE A 151 37.70 26.28 25.49
C ILE A 151 36.91 25.11 26.06
N THR A 152 37.30 24.60 27.23
CA THR A 152 36.59 23.49 27.88
C THR A 152 35.13 23.87 28.21
N THR A 153 34.90 25.10 28.66
CA THR A 153 33.55 25.61 28.96
C THR A 153 32.70 25.71 27.69
N VAL A 154 33.27 26.17 26.57
CA VAL A 154 32.60 26.20 25.27
C VAL A 154 32.26 24.78 24.78
N ILE A 155 33.15 23.81 24.96
CA ILE A 155 32.90 22.41 24.60
C ILE A 155 31.76 21.80 25.42
N ILE A 156 31.70 22.09 26.73
CA ILE A 156 30.59 21.66 27.59
C ILE A 156 29.29 22.34 27.18
N LEU A 157 29.33 23.64 26.88
CA LEU A 157 28.17 24.38 26.39
C LEU A 157 27.64 23.81 25.07
N ALA A 158 28.51 23.45 24.13
CA ALA A 158 28.12 22.78 22.90
C ALA A 158 27.38 21.46 23.17
N GLY A 159 27.90 20.64 24.10
CA GLY A 159 27.21 19.43 24.55
C GLY A 159 25.83 19.72 25.17
N ASN A 160 25.71 20.77 25.98
CA ASN A 160 24.45 21.18 26.59
C ASN A 160 23.41 21.66 25.54
N VAL A 161 23.86 22.45 24.56
CA VAL A 161 23.02 22.86 23.41
C VAL A 161 22.54 21.65 22.64
N CYS A 162 23.42 20.67 22.39
CA CYS A 162 23.06 19.44 21.70
C CYS A 162 22.02 18.65 22.49
N MET A 163 22.20 18.53 23.81
CA MET A 163 21.24 17.86 24.69
C MET A 163 19.86 18.53 24.67
N PHE A 164 19.80 19.87 24.72
CA PHE A 164 18.54 20.61 24.60
C PHE A 164 17.88 20.40 23.23
N ARG A 165 18.67 20.48 22.15
CA ARG A 165 18.17 20.29 20.79
C ARG A 165 17.65 18.86 20.59
N SER A 166 18.34 17.85 21.11
CA SER A 166 17.88 16.45 21.07
C SER A 166 16.59 16.25 21.85
N ASN A 167 16.44 16.89 23.02
CA ASN A 167 15.18 16.82 23.77
C ASN A 167 14.02 17.48 23.03
N LYS A 168 14.25 18.62 22.39
CA LYS A 168 13.24 19.31 21.57
C LYS A 168 12.88 18.49 20.32
N ALA A 169 13.87 17.88 19.67
CA ALA A 169 13.66 17.01 18.52
C ALA A 169 12.76 15.82 18.89
N LEU A 170 13.04 15.13 20.01
CA LEU A 170 12.21 14.01 20.45
C LEU A 170 10.75 14.42 20.70
N ASN A 171 10.51 15.59 21.31
CA ASN A 171 9.15 16.08 21.53
C ASN A 171 8.40 16.29 20.21
N VAL A 172 9.04 16.88 19.20
CA VAL A 172 8.43 17.07 17.88
C VAL A 172 8.21 15.73 17.18
N SER A 173 9.19 14.82 17.26
CA SER A 173 9.13 13.49 16.66
C SER A 173 8.04 12.58 17.25
N VAL A 174 7.70 12.74 18.53
CA VAL A 174 6.57 12.03 19.15
C VAL A 174 5.24 12.55 18.60
N ASP A 175 5.07 13.87 18.53
CA ASP A 175 3.86 14.49 17.97
C ASP A 175 3.66 14.07 16.51
N ASP A 176 4.68 14.27 15.67
CA ASP A 176 4.66 13.91 14.25
C ASP A 176 4.49 12.40 14.05
N GLY A 177 5.14 11.58 14.89
CA GLY A 177 5.05 10.12 14.82
C GLY A 177 3.63 9.60 15.02
N THR A 178 2.84 10.21 15.91
CA THR A 178 1.42 9.82 16.08
C THR A 178 0.57 10.16 14.86
N VAL A 179 0.86 11.29 14.20
CA VAL A 179 0.17 11.70 12.98
C VAL A 179 0.51 10.76 11.84
N GLU A 180 1.80 10.51 11.59
CA GLU A 180 2.27 9.64 10.52
C GLU A 180 1.80 8.19 10.70
N LEU A 181 1.73 7.70 11.94
CA LEU A 181 1.16 6.39 12.24
C LEU A 181 -0.34 6.33 11.86
N ASN A 182 -1.11 7.38 12.20
CA ASN A 182 -2.53 7.43 11.87
C ASN A 182 -2.75 7.52 10.35
N LYS A 183 -1.94 8.30 9.62
CA LYS A 183 -1.96 8.33 8.15
C LYS A 183 -1.63 6.97 7.55
N SER A 184 -0.59 6.31 8.07
CA SER A 184 -0.17 4.98 7.58
C SER A 184 -1.27 3.92 7.79
N ILE A 185 -1.93 3.94 8.96
CA ILE A 185 -3.08 3.07 9.23
C ILE A 185 -4.25 3.40 8.30
N ASN A 186 -4.53 4.69 8.06
CA ASN A 186 -5.59 5.10 7.14
C ASN A 186 -5.32 4.63 5.71
N ASN A 187 -4.09 4.78 5.23
CA ASN A 187 -3.66 4.29 3.91
C ASN A 187 -3.84 2.78 3.77
N ILE A 188 -3.51 1.99 4.82
CA ILE A 188 -3.79 0.54 4.80
C ILE A 188 -5.30 0.29 4.79
N ASN A 189 -6.10 1.03 5.57
CA ASN A 189 -7.55 0.85 5.59
C ASN A 189 -8.20 1.15 4.22
N ILE A 190 -7.73 2.20 3.53
CA ILE A 190 -8.12 2.52 2.15
C ILE A 190 -7.72 1.36 1.23
N TYR A 191 -6.48 0.89 1.33
CA TYR A 191 -5.98 -0.25 0.55
C TYR A 191 -6.84 -1.51 0.72
N LEU A 192 -7.09 -1.92 1.96
CA LEU A 192 -7.88 -3.12 2.29
C LEU A 192 -9.35 -2.98 1.88
N THR A 193 -9.89 -1.76 1.84
CA THR A 193 -11.28 -1.52 1.42
C THR A 193 -11.41 -1.45 -0.11
N ALA A 194 -10.44 -0.86 -0.79
CA ALA A 194 -10.44 -0.75 -2.25
C ALA A 194 -10.14 -2.09 -2.94
N LEU A 195 -9.25 -2.90 -2.36
CA LEU A 195 -8.75 -4.13 -2.97
C LEU A 195 -9.89 -5.10 -3.39
N PRO A 196 -10.82 -5.53 -2.51
CA PRO A 196 -11.94 -6.38 -2.91
C PRO A 196 -12.86 -5.73 -3.96
N GLN A 197 -13.09 -4.42 -3.85
CA GLN A 197 -13.97 -3.70 -4.76
C GLN A 197 -13.40 -3.64 -6.18
N SER A 198 -12.07 -3.49 -6.32
CA SER A 198 -11.40 -3.53 -7.62
C SER A 198 -11.59 -4.89 -8.30
N TYR A 199 -11.41 -6.00 -7.57
CA TYR A 199 -11.68 -7.35 -8.11
C TYR A 199 -13.14 -7.50 -8.50
N VAL A 200 -14.09 -7.12 -7.64
CA VAL A 200 -15.53 -7.22 -7.97
C VAL A 200 -15.89 -6.37 -9.20
N LYS A 201 -15.38 -5.14 -9.32
CA LYS A 201 -15.63 -4.28 -10.49
C LYS A 201 -15.13 -4.91 -11.79
N LEU A 202 -13.93 -5.48 -11.79
CA LEU A 202 -13.35 -6.20 -12.93
C LEU A 202 -14.20 -7.40 -13.35
N PHE A 203 -14.68 -8.14 -12.36
CA PHE A 203 -15.47 -9.33 -12.59
C PHE A 203 -16.92 -9.02 -13.02
N VAL A 204 -17.50 -7.92 -12.53
CA VAL A 204 -18.84 -7.47 -12.94
C VAL A 204 -18.82 -6.86 -14.34
N SER A 205 -17.77 -6.12 -14.72
CA SER A 205 -17.61 -5.63 -16.11
C SER A 205 -17.45 -6.78 -17.10
N ALA A 206 -16.87 -7.91 -16.69
CA ALA A 206 -16.88 -9.16 -17.46
C ALA A 206 -18.32 -9.68 -17.70
N GLY A 207 -19.15 -9.65 -16.65
CA GLY A 207 -20.48 -10.25 -16.65
C GLY A 207 -21.59 -9.42 -17.28
N SER A 208 -21.39 -8.12 -17.54
CA SER A 208 -22.43 -7.25 -18.11
C SER A 208 -22.65 -7.45 -19.62
N LYS A 209 -21.78 -8.21 -20.30
CA LYS A 209 -22.02 -8.66 -21.68
C LYS A 209 -22.89 -9.93 -21.72
N SER A 210 -24.13 -9.70 -21.30
CA SER A 210 -25.43 -10.40 -21.44
C SER A 210 -25.60 -11.91 -21.71
N GLN A 211 -24.61 -12.79 -21.91
CA GLN A 211 -24.90 -14.21 -22.24
C GLN A 211 -24.28 -15.33 -21.39
N LEU A 212 -23.57 -15.05 -20.29
CA LEU A 212 -23.08 -16.14 -19.43
C LEU A 212 -23.47 -16.01 -17.94
N GLU A 213 -24.68 -16.50 -17.62
CA GLU A 213 -25.05 -16.86 -16.24
C GLU A 213 -24.08 -17.90 -15.64
N GLY A 214 -23.49 -18.77 -16.48
CA GLY A 214 -22.44 -19.72 -16.08
C GLY A 214 -21.16 -19.04 -15.58
N ILE A 215 -20.64 -18.05 -16.33
CA ILE A 215 -19.48 -17.23 -15.92
C ILE A 215 -19.80 -16.45 -14.65
N LYS A 216 -21.01 -15.89 -14.53
CA LYS A 216 -21.46 -15.19 -13.32
C LYS A 216 -21.37 -16.06 -12.07
N SER A 217 -21.73 -17.36 -12.17
CA SER A 217 -21.64 -18.30 -11.05
C SER A 217 -20.20 -18.64 -10.63
N GLN A 218 -19.29 -18.78 -11.61
CA GLN A 218 -17.87 -19.07 -11.34
C GLN A 218 -17.10 -17.83 -10.86
N ILE A 219 -17.46 -16.65 -11.37
CA ILE A 219 -16.96 -15.36 -10.89
C ILE A 219 -17.39 -15.09 -9.44
N SER A 220 -18.63 -15.45 -9.09
CA SER A 220 -19.11 -15.37 -7.70
C SER A 220 -18.33 -16.30 -6.76
N ARG A 221 -17.85 -17.46 -7.28
CA ARG A 221 -16.94 -18.36 -6.55
C ARG A 221 -15.58 -17.73 -6.28
N VAL A 222 -14.99 -17.01 -7.23
CA VAL A 222 -13.70 -16.33 -7.02
C VAL A 222 -13.79 -15.30 -5.90
N THR A 223 -14.89 -14.57 -5.82
CA THR A 223 -15.14 -13.61 -4.72
C THR A 223 -15.26 -14.33 -3.35
N THR A 224 -15.68 -15.60 -3.33
CA THR A 224 -15.77 -16.41 -2.10
C THR A 224 -14.48 -17.18 -1.79
N ASP A 225 -13.67 -17.49 -2.79
CA ASP A 225 -12.37 -18.19 -2.66
C ASP A 225 -11.21 -17.23 -2.33
N LEU A 226 -11.37 -15.93 -2.59
CA LEU A 226 -10.49 -14.89 -2.07
C LEU A 226 -10.60 -14.85 -0.53
N PRO A 227 -9.48 -14.77 0.23
CA PRO A 227 -9.49 -14.75 1.70
C PRO A 227 -9.98 -13.40 2.26
N LEU A 228 -11.23 -13.04 1.93
CA LEU A 228 -11.91 -11.83 2.40
C LEU A 228 -12.08 -11.84 3.93
N SER A 229 -12.18 -13.01 4.55
CA SER A 229 -12.14 -13.18 6.00
C SER A 229 -10.83 -12.67 6.60
N GLY A 230 -9.69 -13.10 6.05
CA GLY A 230 -8.36 -12.64 6.48
C GLY A 230 -8.18 -11.13 6.33
N LEU A 231 -8.61 -10.56 5.20
CA LEU A 231 -8.57 -9.10 4.99
C LEU A 231 -9.46 -8.33 5.98
N ASN A 232 -10.66 -8.86 6.28
CA ASN A 232 -11.56 -8.25 7.27
C ASN A 232 -11.01 -8.36 8.69
N ASP A 233 -10.32 -9.43 9.04
CA ASP A 233 -9.71 -9.59 10.36
C ASP A 233 -8.51 -8.65 10.52
N VAL A 234 -7.66 -8.50 9.50
CA VAL A 234 -6.60 -7.48 9.48
C VAL A 234 -7.21 -6.07 9.61
N LYS A 235 -8.30 -5.78 8.89
CA LYS A 235 -9.00 -4.50 9.00
C LYS A 235 -9.51 -4.24 10.41
N LYS A 236 -10.15 -5.21 11.06
CA LYS A 236 -10.61 -5.07 12.46
C LYS A 236 -9.45 -4.83 13.42
N GLN A 237 -8.31 -5.50 13.23
CA GLN A 237 -7.10 -5.28 14.02
C GLN A 237 -6.59 -3.85 13.84
N LEU A 238 -6.54 -3.35 12.61
CA LEU A 238 -6.11 -1.97 12.32
C LEU A 238 -7.05 -0.93 12.93
N GLU A 239 -8.37 -1.12 12.83
CA GLU A 239 -9.34 -0.25 13.49
C GLU A 239 -9.19 -0.27 15.02
N GLN A 240 -8.85 -1.43 15.60
CA GLN A 240 -8.56 -1.54 17.02
C GLN A 240 -7.26 -0.80 17.39
N VAL A 241 -6.21 -0.92 16.59
CA VAL A 241 -4.97 -0.15 16.77
C VAL A 241 -5.25 1.35 16.66
N GLN A 242 -6.02 1.80 15.68
CA GLN A 242 -6.39 3.20 15.52
C GLN A 242 -7.16 3.74 16.74
N ARG A 243 -8.13 2.97 17.25
CA ARG A 243 -8.84 3.30 18.50
C ARG A 243 -7.90 3.37 19.71
N ASN A 244 -6.95 2.43 19.80
CA ASN A 244 -5.96 2.42 20.88
C ASN A 244 -5.04 3.64 20.81
N ILE A 245 -4.59 4.03 19.62
CA ILE A 245 -3.79 5.25 19.43
C ILE A 245 -4.56 6.48 19.93
N GLY A 246 -5.83 6.64 19.52
CA GLY A 246 -6.66 7.75 19.98
C GLY A 246 -6.89 7.73 21.50
N ARG A 247 -7.02 6.54 22.10
CA ARG A 247 -7.19 6.35 23.55
C ARG A 247 -5.94 6.70 24.34
N TYR A 248 -4.76 6.26 23.88
CA TYR A 248 -3.49 6.45 24.59
C TYR A 248 -2.80 7.78 24.27
N LYS A 249 -3.20 8.48 23.19
CA LYS A 249 -2.67 9.79 22.82
C LYS A 249 -2.53 10.78 24.00
N PRO A 250 -3.57 11.04 24.83
CA PRO A 250 -3.43 11.97 25.95
C PRO A 250 -2.45 11.49 27.04
N GLU A 251 -2.30 10.18 27.22
CA GLU A 251 -1.32 9.61 28.16
C GLU A 251 0.10 9.76 27.63
N ILE A 252 0.30 9.54 26.34
CA ILE A 252 1.58 9.74 25.64
C ILE A 252 1.98 11.21 25.72
N GLU A 253 1.08 12.14 25.41
CA GLU A 253 1.34 13.60 25.49
C GLU A 253 1.70 14.02 26.91
N ARG A 254 1.02 13.47 27.93
CA ARG A 254 1.33 13.75 29.35
C ARG A 254 2.69 13.18 29.76
N ALA A 255 2.98 11.94 29.40
CA ALA A 255 4.26 11.29 29.70
C ALA A 255 5.41 12.02 29.00
N GLU A 256 5.19 12.43 27.75
CA GLU A 256 6.12 13.20 26.94
C GLU A 256 6.38 14.59 27.53
N TYR A 257 5.32 15.29 27.96
CA TYR A 257 5.46 16.57 28.67
C TYR A 257 6.30 16.45 29.95
N ILE A 258 6.07 15.40 30.74
CA ILE A 258 6.86 15.12 31.95
C ILE A 258 8.32 14.83 31.58
N ARG A 259 8.55 13.96 30.59
CA ARG A 259 9.89 13.60 30.10
C ARG A 259 10.63 14.85 29.61
N TRP A 260 9.96 15.70 28.84
CA TRP A 260 10.52 16.95 28.32
C TRP A 260 10.91 17.90 29.44
N CYS A 261 10.05 18.09 30.46
CA CYS A 261 10.34 18.90 31.64
C CYS A 261 11.55 18.37 32.43
N VAL A 262 11.61 17.05 32.67
CA VAL A 262 12.74 16.41 33.36
C VAL A 262 14.04 16.64 32.60
N CYS A 263 14.03 16.46 31.28
CA CYS A 263 15.22 16.69 30.45
C CYS A 263 15.67 18.16 30.49
N ILE A 264 14.75 19.13 30.51
CA ILE A 264 15.08 20.55 30.70
C ILE A 264 15.73 20.79 32.05
N ALA A 265 15.19 20.21 33.13
CA ALA A 265 15.78 20.35 34.45
C ALA A 265 17.24 19.83 34.47
N LEU A 266 17.48 18.67 33.84
CA LEU A 266 18.84 18.11 33.69
C LEU A 266 19.76 19.05 32.88
N CYS A 267 19.26 19.63 31.78
CA CYS A 267 19.99 20.66 31.00
C CYS A 267 20.36 21.86 31.86
N CYS A 268 19.42 22.37 32.66
CA CYS A 268 19.64 23.54 33.53
C CYS A 268 20.72 23.28 34.59
N VAL A 269 20.81 22.07 35.15
CA VAL A 269 21.85 21.74 36.14
C VAL A 269 23.25 21.73 35.50
N VAL A 270 23.40 21.20 34.29
CA VAL A 270 24.68 21.28 33.56
C VAL A 270 24.98 22.72 33.13
N LEU A 271 23.95 23.47 32.71
CA LEU A 271 24.08 24.87 32.32
C LEU A 271 24.50 25.76 33.51
N LEU A 272 24.05 25.45 34.72
CA LEU A 272 24.47 26.15 35.94
C LEU A 272 26.00 26.11 36.11
N VAL A 273 26.64 24.95 35.88
CA VAL A 273 28.11 24.82 35.91
C VAL A 273 28.76 25.72 34.87
N VAL A 274 28.21 25.73 33.66
CA VAL A 274 28.69 26.60 32.55
C VAL A 274 28.57 28.07 32.93
N VAL A 275 27.42 28.49 33.48
CA VAL A 275 27.18 29.87 33.93
C VAL A 275 28.17 30.26 35.02
N CYS A 276 28.40 29.41 36.03
CA CYS A 276 29.43 29.66 37.05
C CYS A 276 30.81 29.86 36.41
N ASN A 277 31.18 29.04 35.43
CA ASN A 277 32.46 29.18 34.74
C ASN A 277 32.54 30.47 33.91
N LEU A 278 31.47 30.86 33.21
CA LEU A 278 31.42 32.09 32.42
C LEU A 278 31.49 33.34 33.30
N ILE A 279 30.80 33.34 34.44
CA ILE A 279 30.90 34.41 35.45
C ILE A 279 32.34 34.47 36.00
N GLY A 280 32.96 33.32 36.28
CA GLY A 280 34.37 33.26 36.70
C GLY A 280 35.33 33.82 35.64
N LEU A 281 35.12 33.45 34.37
CA LEU A 281 35.92 33.90 33.22
C LEU A 281 35.74 35.39 32.92
N THR A 282 34.61 35.99 33.30
CA THR A 282 34.37 37.43 33.08
C THR A 282 34.81 38.26 34.29
N LEU A 283 34.29 37.96 35.49
CA LEU A 283 34.58 38.74 36.71
C LEU A 283 36.04 38.58 37.17
N GLY A 284 36.66 37.43 36.94
CA GLY A 284 38.05 37.17 37.31
C GLY A 284 39.01 38.20 36.67
N PRO A 285 39.13 38.24 35.34
CA PRO A 285 39.95 39.23 34.65
C PRO A 285 39.50 40.68 34.84
N LEU A 286 38.19 40.98 34.75
CA LEU A 286 37.67 42.35 34.88
C LEU A 286 37.93 42.95 36.26
N GLY A 287 37.85 42.13 37.31
CA GLY A 287 38.19 42.55 38.66
C GLY A 287 39.69 42.62 38.93
N LEU A 288 40.54 42.07 38.06
CA LEU A 288 41.97 41.94 38.33
C LEU A 288 42.72 43.25 38.06
N LYS A 289 43.12 43.94 39.13
CA LYS A 289 43.99 45.12 39.02
C LYS A 289 45.46 44.72 38.76
N PRO A 290 46.17 45.43 37.86
CA PRO A 290 47.59 45.17 37.59
C PRO A 290 48.45 45.44 38.82
N ASN A 291 49.54 44.68 38.99
CA ASN A 291 50.56 44.87 40.04
C ASN A 291 50.06 44.86 41.50
N VAL A 292 48.87 44.33 41.75
CA VAL A 292 48.35 44.15 43.12
C VAL A 292 48.74 42.76 43.66
N GLU A 293 49.21 42.73 44.90
CA GLU A 293 49.51 41.52 45.67
C GLU A 293 48.28 40.58 45.75
N PRO A 294 48.48 39.24 45.77
CA PRO A 294 47.38 38.28 45.88
C PRO A 294 46.47 38.46 47.11
N THR A 295 46.99 39.05 48.19
CA THR A 295 46.24 39.33 49.44
C THR A 295 45.30 40.53 49.33
N LYS A 296 45.54 41.44 48.38
CA LYS A 296 44.78 42.69 48.18
C LYS A 296 43.89 42.67 46.92
N ARG A 297 43.56 41.48 46.40
CA ARG A 297 42.68 41.33 45.22
C ARG A 297 41.32 42.00 45.44
N SER A 298 40.77 42.58 44.37
CA SER A 298 39.46 43.25 44.39
C SER A 298 38.32 42.26 44.70
N CYS A 299 37.16 42.80 45.10
CA CYS A 299 35.96 41.99 45.31
C CYS A 299 35.52 41.26 44.03
N GLY A 300 35.57 41.93 42.87
CA GLY A 300 35.19 41.31 41.59
C GLY A 300 36.07 40.12 41.19
N SER A 301 37.39 40.25 41.37
CA SER A 301 38.33 39.15 41.11
C SER A 301 38.09 37.98 42.06
N ASP A 302 37.88 38.27 43.36
CA ASP A 302 37.62 37.24 44.36
C ASP A 302 36.29 36.51 44.12
N CYS A 303 35.25 37.26 43.72
CA CYS A 303 33.96 36.73 43.30
C CYS A 303 34.11 35.78 42.11
N GLY A 304 34.83 36.19 41.05
CA GLY A 304 35.08 35.33 39.88
C GLY A 304 35.82 34.03 40.25
N GLY A 305 36.83 34.13 41.12
CA GLY A 305 37.53 32.97 41.65
C GLY A 305 36.64 32.06 42.52
N THR A 306 35.66 32.62 43.21
CA THR A 306 34.68 31.87 44.02
C THR A 306 33.66 31.14 43.14
N PHE A 307 33.18 31.76 42.06
CA PHE A 307 32.31 31.12 41.08
C PHE A 307 32.97 29.91 40.39
N PHE A 308 34.26 29.96 40.10
CA PHE A 308 34.99 28.76 39.63
C PHE A 308 34.99 27.62 40.65
N MET A 309 35.18 27.92 41.93
CA MET A 309 35.11 26.90 42.99
C MET A 309 33.69 26.35 43.17
N MET A 310 32.67 27.21 43.03
CA MET A 310 31.26 26.82 43.08
C MET A 310 30.91 25.88 41.92
N GLY A 311 31.29 26.22 40.69
CA GLY A 311 31.08 25.36 39.51
C GLY A 311 31.77 24.00 39.65
N ALA A 312 33.01 23.96 40.15
CA ALA A 312 33.71 22.72 40.44
C ALA A 312 33.00 21.88 41.52
N GLY A 313 32.45 22.53 42.56
CA GLY A 313 31.67 21.87 43.61
C GLY A 313 30.39 21.21 43.08
N PHE A 314 29.60 21.94 42.29
CA PHE A 314 28.40 21.38 41.65
C PHE A 314 28.74 20.23 40.70
N SER A 315 29.87 20.32 40.00
CA SER A 315 30.33 19.26 39.10
C SER A 315 30.61 17.97 39.87
N PHE A 316 31.32 18.02 41.01
CA PHE A 316 31.54 16.83 41.85
C PHE A 316 30.23 16.26 42.40
N LEU A 317 29.30 17.12 42.81
CA LEU A 317 28.02 16.72 43.41
C LEU A 317 27.13 15.96 42.41
N CYS A 318 26.95 16.52 41.21
CA CYS A 318 25.95 16.02 40.26
C CYS A 318 26.48 14.98 39.27
N SER A 319 27.81 14.93 39.06
CA SER A 319 28.33 14.20 37.91
C SER A 319 28.19 12.68 37.99
N TRP A 320 28.31 12.08 39.18
CA TRP A 320 28.10 10.63 39.34
C TRP A 320 26.63 10.24 39.12
N LEU A 321 25.67 11.09 39.53
CA LEU A 321 24.23 10.91 39.25
C LEU A 321 23.93 10.95 37.76
N PHE A 322 24.51 11.93 37.05
CA PHE A 322 24.36 12.00 35.60
C PHE A 322 25.04 10.85 34.89
N MET A 323 26.16 10.35 35.39
CA MET A 323 26.80 9.17 34.80
C MET A 323 25.96 7.90 34.99
N ILE A 324 25.24 7.75 36.11
CA ILE A 324 24.25 6.67 36.27
C ILE A 324 23.17 6.78 35.19
N LEU A 325 22.61 7.97 34.99
CA LEU A 325 21.60 8.21 33.96
C LEU A 325 22.13 7.91 32.56
N VAL A 326 23.32 8.41 32.21
CA VAL A 326 23.98 8.12 30.92
C VAL A 326 24.16 6.62 30.74
N LEU A 327 24.64 5.90 31.75
CA LEU A 327 24.87 4.47 31.67
C LEU A 327 23.57 3.69 31.42
N LEU A 328 22.50 4.00 32.15
CA LEU A 328 21.21 3.36 31.96
C LEU A 328 20.65 3.61 30.56
N LEU A 329 20.66 4.86 30.12
CA LEU A 329 20.15 5.24 28.80
C LEU A 329 21.02 4.69 27.66
N PHE A 330 22.33 4.63 27.83
CA PHE A 330 23.26 4.01 26.89
C PHE A 330 22.99 2.51 26.74
N LEU A 331 22.79 1.79 27.84
CA LEU A 331 22.49 0.37 27.80
C LEU A 331 21.15 0.11 27.11
N VAL A 332 20.11 0.89 27.40
CA VAL A 332 18.80 0.74 26.75
C VAL A 332 18.84 1.18 25.29
N GLY A 333 19.22 2.43 25.02
CA GLY A 333 19.19 3.01 23.68
C GLY A 333 20.23 2.44 22.72
N GLY A 334 21.44 2.12 23.21
CA GLY A 334 22.48 1.50 22.41
C GLY A 334 22.13 0.06 22.01
N ASN A 335 21.53 -0.71 22.91
CA ASN A 335 21.01 -2.04 22.55
C ASN A 335 19.79 -1.94 21.63
N ALA A 336 18.86 -0.99 21.87
CA ALA A 336 17.73 -0.77 20.95
C ALA A 336 18.22 -0.44 19.53
N TYR A 337 19.27 0.37 19.38
CA TYR A 337 19.83 0.65 18.06
C TYR A 337 20.47 -0.59 17.43
N THR A 338 21.30 -1.33 18.17
CA THR A 338 22.09 -2.45 17.63
C THR A 338 21.32 -3.74 17.43
N LEU A 339 20.31 -4.02 18.27
CA LEU A 339 19.51 -5.25 18.24
C LEU A 339 18.15 -5.10 17.56
N LEU A 340 17.63 -3.88 17.42
CA LEU A 340 16.34 -3.62 16.78
C LEU A 340 16.49 -2.78 15.52
N CYS A 341 17.02 -1.57 15.59
CA CYS A 341 17.01 -0.66 14.45
C CYS A 341 17.93 -1.05 13.29
N LYS A 342 19.18 -1.42 13.60
CA LYS A 342 20.15 -1.87 12.59
C LYS A 342 19.65 -3.11 11.81
N PRO A 343 19.18 -4.20 12.47
CA PRO A 343 18.67 -5.36 11.74
C PRO A 343 17.29 -5.11 11.09
N TRP A 344 16.45 -4.20 11.61
CA TRP A 344 15.20 -3.82 10.95
C TRP A 344 15.47 -3.20 9.59
N LYS A 345 16.35 -2.19 9.54
CA LYS A 345 16.72 -1.49 8.31
C LYS A 345 17.34 -2.38 7.25
N ASN A 346 18.05 -3.44 7.65
CA ASN A 346 18.68 -4.40 6.73
C ASN A 346 17.75 -5.58 6.37
N GLY A 347 16.53 -5.64 6.91
CA GLY A 347 15.58 -6.74 6.71
C GLY A 347 15.91 -8.04 7.45
N GLU A 348 17.00 -8.10 8.23
CA GLU A 348 17.37 -9.24 9.07
C GLU A 348 16.34 -9.48 10.19
N LEU A 349 15.80 -8.39 10.77
CA LEU A 349 14.77 -8.50 11.80
C LEU A 349 13.47 -9.10 11.25
N LEU A 350 13.08 -8.74 10.02
CA LEU A 350 11.88 -9.29 9.37
C LEU A 350 12.02 -10.80 9.14
N LYS A 351 13.20 -11.28 8.74
CA LYS A 351 13.49 -12.72 8.60
C LYS A 351 13.41 -13.46 9.94
N LEU A 352 13.81 -12.82 11.03
CA LEU A 352 13.70 -13.39 12.37
C LEU A 352 12.24 -13.51 12.82
N VAL A 353 11.41 -12.52 12.50
CA VAL A 353 9.96 -12.55 12.78
C VAL A 353 9.27 -13.66 11.97
N ASP A 354 9.73 -13.92 10.75
CA ASP A 354 9.23 -15.02 9.91
C ASP A 354 9.61 -16.42 10.42
N THR A 355 10.47 -16.53 11.45
CA THR A 355 10.88 -17.83 12.00
C THR A 355 9.81 -18.38 12.96
N PRO A 356 9.25 -19.58 12.70
CA PRO A 356 8.23 -20.18 13.55
C PRO A 356 8.69 -20.33 15.01
N GLY A 357 7.84 -19.92 15.95
CA GLY A 357 8.11 -20.02 17.39
C GLY A 357 8.83 -18.82 18.02
N VAL A 358 9.24 -17.80 17.24
CA VAL A 358 9.82 -16.55 17.78
C VAL A 358 8.75 -15.63 18.38
N ILE A 359 7.59 -15.49 17.72
CA ILE A 359 6.43 -14.76 18.25
C ILE A 359 5.29 -15.77 18.43
N PRO A 360 4.90 -16.11 19.67
CA PRO A 360 3.81 -17.04 19.92
C PRO A 360 2.49 -16.50 19.34
N GLY A 361 1.80 -17.29 18.52
CA GLY A 361 0.47 -16.95 17.99
C GLY A 361 0.46 -15.97 16.82
N PHE A 362 1.61 -15.69 16.20
CA PHE A 362 1.69 -14.89 14.98
C PHE A 362 2.24 -15.75 13.83
N ASP A 363 1.35 -16.33 13.04
CA ASP A 363 1.69 -17.03 11.80
C ASP A 363 0.75 -16.56 10.68
N LEU A 364 1.29 -15.75 9.75
CA LEU A 364 0.55 -15.30 8.57
C LEU A 364 0.19 -16.47 7.66
N SER A 365 0.96 -17.56 7.71
CA SER A 365 0.68 -18.75 6.92
C SER A 365 -0.58 -19.46 7.40
N GLU A 366 -0.84 -19.47 8.71
CA GLU A 366 -2.08 -19.98 9.29
C GLU A 366 -3.27 -19.08 8.95
N THR A 367 -3.06 -17.75 8.92
CA THR A 367 -4.11 -16.75 8.65
C THR A 367 -4.58 -16.76 7.19
N PHE A 368 -3.64 -16.90 6.25
CA PHE A 368 -3.94 -16.86 4.81
C PHE A 368 -4.00 -18.25 4.15
N GLY A 369 -3.62 -19.33 4.86
CA GLY A 369 -3.61 -20.69 4.34
C GLY A 369 -2.52 -20.96 3.29
N VAL A 370 -1.51 -20.09 3.20
CA VAL A 370 -0.41 -20.13 2.21
C VAL A 370 0.91 -19.78 2.87
N ASN A 371 2.03 -20.33 2.38
CA ASN A 371 3.35 -20.09 2.95
C ASN A 371 3.86 -18.66 2.60
N ILE A 372 3.41 -17.67 3.37
CA ILE A 372 3.75 -16.26 3.20
C ILE A 372 4.70 -15.82 4.32
N THR A 373 5.72 -15.05 3.93
CA THR A 373 6.70 -14.43 4.83
C THR A 373 6.52 -12.91 4.81
N ILE A 374 6.60 -12.23 5.96
CA ILE A 374 6.56 -10.76 6.06
C ILE A 374 7.71 -10.16 5.26
N SER A 375 8.91 -10.73 5.36
CA SER A 375 10.07 -10.25 4.60
C SER A 375 9.83 -10.36 3.09
N GLY A 376 9.14 -11.41 2.64
CA GLY A 376 8.70 -11.57 1.26
C GLY A 376 7.68 -10.51 0.82
N ILE A 377 6.62 -10.31 1.62
CA ILE A 377 5.60 -9.29 1.36
C ILE A 377 6.25 -7.91 1.27
N TYR A 378 7.06 -7.56 2.27
CA TYR A 378 7.71 -6.24 2.34
C TYR A 378 8.52 -5.96 1.08
N ARG A 379 9.37 -6.90 0.63
CA ARG A 379 10.22 -6.71 -0.56
C ARG A 379 9.40 -6.55 -1.85
N GLU A 380 8.32 -7.31 -2.01
CA GLU A 380 7.45 -7.18 -3.18
C GLU A 380 6.65 -5.87 -3.16
N CYS A 381 6.24 -5.41 -1.97
CA CYS A 381 5.52 -4.15 -1.79
C CYS A 381 6.41 -2.91 -1.83
N GLU A 382 7.68 -3.02 -1.44
CA GLU A 382 8.68 -1.96 -1.62
C GLU A 382 8.88 -1.67 -3.12
N ALA A 383 8.86 -2.72 -3.95
CA ALA A 383 8.84 -2.59 -5.41
C ALA A 383 7.46 -2.20 -5.99
N ASN A 384 6.49 -1.90 -5.12
CA ASN A 384 5.11 -1.51 -5.45
C ASN A 384 4.41 -2.46 -6.45
N LYS A 385 4.62 -3.77 -6.29
CA LYS A 385 3.98 -4.78 -7.13
C LYS A 385 2.52 -5.00 -6.75
N ALA A 386 1.76 -5.63 -7.65
CA ALA A 386 0.37 -6.02 -7.43
C ALA A 386 0.21 -6.97 -6.23
N ALA A 387 -0.95 -6.89 -5.56
CA ALA A 387 -1.34 -7.77 -4.46
C ALA A 387 -1.18 -9.26 -4.83
N TRP A 388 -1.50 -9.60 -6.07
CA TRP A 388 -1.40 -10.96 -6.60
C TRP A 388 -0.01 -11.58 -6.42
N SER A 389 1.04 -10.83 -6.75
CA SER A 389 2.44 -11.26 -6.59
C SER A 389 2.85 -11.25 -5.12
N ALA A 390 2.53 -10.16 -4.41
CA ALA A 390 3.01 -9.95 -3.04
C ALA A 390 2.44 -10.94 -2.02
N PHE A 391 1.15 -11.28 -2.13
CA PHE A 391 0.48 -12.23 -1.24
C PHE A 391 0.42 -13.65 -1.83
N GLN A 392 1.13 -13.93 -2.92
CA GLN A 392 1.20 -15.24 -3.57
C GLN A 392 -0.17 -15.87 -3.87
N LEU A 393 -1.15 -15.05 -4.28
CA LEU A 393 -2.54 -15.49 -4.48
C LEU A 393 -2.71 -16.57 -5.56
N LYS A 394 -1.70 -16.75 -6.44
CA LYS A 394 -1.62 -17.86 -7.39
C LYS A 394 -1.70 -19.26 -6.75
N GLN A 395 -1.38 -19.38 -5.46
CA GLN A 395 -1.48 -20.66 -4.73
C GLN A 395 -2.92 -20.96 -4.30
N LEU A 396 -3.75 -19.92 -4.18
CA LEU A 396 -5.15 -20.02 -3.75
C LEU A 396 -6.10 -20.09 -4.95
N VAL A 397 -5.82 -19.32 -6.00
CA VAL A 397 -6.69 -19.22 -7.18
C VAL A 397 -5.87 -19.49 -8.44
N ASN A 398 -6.28 -20.50 -9.21
CA ASN A 398 -5.69 -20.79 -10.51
C ASN A 398 -6.31 -19.87 -11.57
N LEU A 399 -5.64 -18.75 -11.82
CA LEU A 399 -6.11 -17.74 -12.78
C LEU A 399 -6.13 -18.28 -14.22
N ASP A 400 -5.20 -19.17 -14.57
CA ASP A 400 -5.12 -19.78 -15.89
C ASP A 400 -6.34 -20.68 -16.16
N ASP A 401 -6.80 -21.48 -15.20
CA ASP A 401 -8.03 -22.28 -15.34
C ASP A 401 -9.30 -21.41 -15.37
N LEU A 402 -9.31 -20.30 -14.62
CA LEU A 402 -10.46 -19.39 -14.54
C LEU A 402 -10.64 -18.56 -15.82
N LEU A 403 -9.54 -18.05 -16.37
CA LEU A 403 -9.55 -17.21 -17.58
C LEU A 403 -9.37 -18.04 -18.86
N ASN A 404 -9.38 -19.37 -18.77
CA ASN A 404 -9.27 -20.24 -19.94
C ASN A 404 -10.54 -20.17 -20.80
N VAL A 405 -10.50 -19.32 -21.83
CA VAL A 405 -11.61 -19.14 -22.76
C VAL A 405 -11.96 -20.45 -23.48
N SER A 406 -10.98 -21.32 -23.80
CA SER A 406 -11.23 -22.60 -24.50
C SER A 406 -12.26 -23.48 -23.79
N LYS A 407 -12.20 -23.53 -22.45
CA LYS A 407 -13.11 -24.31 -21.59
C LYS A 407 -14.58 -23.95 -21.78
N TYR A 408 -14.87 -22.70 -22.15
CA TYR A 408 -16.23 -22.21 -22.36
C TYR A 408 -16.60 -22.12 -23.84
N THR A 409 -15.60 -22.06 -24.73
CA THR A 409 -15.83 -21.93 -26.17
C THR A 409 -15.91 -23.26 -26.90
N ASP A 410 -15.29 -24.31 -26.39
CA ASP A 410 -15.29 -25.62 -27.04
C ASP A 410 -16.70 -26.21 -27.05
N GLU A 411 -17.43 -26.14 -25.93
CA GLU A 411 -18.85 -26.56 -25.86
C GLU A 411 -19.76 -25.71 -26.74
N ILE A 412 -19.48 -24.41 -26.86
CA ILE A 412 -20.29 -23.49 -27.69
C ILE A 412 -20.01 -23.72 -29.17
N LYS A 413 -18.74 -23.91 -29.56
CA LYS A 413 -18.34 -24.26 -30.94
C LYS A 413 -18.85 -25.64 -31.33
N GLU A 414 -18.78 -26.61 -30.42
CA GLU A 414 -19.30 -27.96 -30.63
C GLU A 414 -20.82 -27.96 -30.75
N MET A 415 -21.56 -27.24 -29.90
CA MET A 415 -23.00 -27.05 -30.09
C MET A 415 -23.32 -26.37 -31.43
N PHE A 416 -22.54 -25.35 -31.84
CA PHE A 416 -22.78 -24.66 -33.11
C PHE A 416 -22.47 -25.54 -34.34
N GLN A 417 -21.47 -26.42 -34.24
CA GLN A 417 -21.05 -27.36 -35.30
C GLN A 417 -21.89 -28.64 -35.34
N ASP A 418 -22.33 -29.15 -34.19
CA ASP A 418 -23.19 -30.34 -34.06
C ASP A 418 -24.66 -30.02 -34.34
N THR A 419 -25.02 -28.73 -34.29
CA THR A 419 -26.25 -28.23 -34.93
C THR A 419 -26.06 -28.14 -36.45
N ASP A 420 -25.63 -29.24 -37.07
CA ASP A 420 -26.04 -29.54 -38.43
C ASP A 420 -27.56 -29.70 -38.34
N ILE A 421 -28.32 -28.61 -38.46
CA ILE A 421 -29.76 -28.69 -38.73
C ILE A 421 -29.87 -29.33 -40.10
N LYS A 422 -29.68 -30.66 -40.14
CA LYS A 422 -30.33 -31.51 -41.10
C LYS A 422 -31.79 -31.29 -40.81
N LEU A 423 -32.38 -30.30 -41.49
CA LEU A 423 -33.80 -30.38 -41.78
C LEU A 423 -33.95 -31.80 -42.31
N SER A 424 -34.59 -32.67 -41.51
CA SER A 424 -34.99 -33.98 -41.99
C SER A 424 -35.62 -33.70 -43.35
N PRO A 425 -35.26 -34.42 -44.43
CA PRO A 425 -35.92 -34.24 -45.70
C PRO A 425 -37.36 -34.70 -45.46
N VAL A 426 -38.19 -33.80 -44.96
CA VAL A 426 -39.63 -33.95 -44.96
C VAL A 426 -39.93 -33.96 -46.44
N THR A 427 -40.12 -35.14 -47.00
CA THR A 427 -40.63 -35.31 -48.35
C THR A 427 -42.03 -34.74 -48.35
N PHE A 428 -42.12 -33.42 -48.56
CA PHE A 428 -43.37 -32.65 -48.63
C PHE A 428 -44.29 -33.16 -49.74
N LEU A 429 -43.74 -33.87 -50.73
CA LEU A 429 -44.44 -34.47 -51.85
C LEU A 429 -44.01 -35.93 -51.99
N THR A 430 -44.86 -36.87 -51.57
CA THR A 430 -44.72 -38.29 -51.92
C THR A 430 -44.96 -38.47 -53.43
N ALA A 431 -44.38 -39.53 -54.03
CA ALA A 431 -44.48 -39.79 -55.47
C ALA A 431 -45.95 -39.84 -55.98
N GLU A 432 -46.87 -40.26 -55.11
CA GLU A 432 -48.31 -40.28 -55.37
C GLU A 432 -48.90 -38.87 -55.54
N VAL A 433 -48.55 -37.93 -54.66
CA VAL A 433 -49.06 -36.54 -54.70
C VAL A 433 -48.49 -35.80 -55.92
N LYS A 434 -47.25 -36.12 -56.31
CA LYS A 434 -46.62 -35.58 -57.51
C LYS A 434 -47.33 -36.03 -58.81
N SER A 435 -47.66 -37.32 -58.90
CA SER A 435 -48.45 -37.89 -60.00
C SER A 435 -49.84 -37.24 -60.12
N GLN A 436 -50.50 -37.01 -58.99
CA GLN A 436 -51.82 -36.39 -58.97
C GLN A 436 -51.79 -34.91 -59.41
N LEU A 437 -50.77 -34.15 -58.98
CA LEU A 437 -50.57 -32.76 -59.38
C LEU A 437 -50.24 -32.62 -60.88
N GLU A 438 -49.42 -33.52 -61.43
CA GLU A 438 -49.10 -33.56 -62.87
C GLU A 438 -50.35 -33.89 -63.71
N SER A 439 -51.18 -34.83 -63.26
CA SER A 439 -52.45 -35.13 -63.94
C SER A 439 -53.45 -33.97 -63.88
N PHE A 440 -53.47 -33.20 -62.79
CA PHE A 440 -54.35 -32.05 -62.63
C PHE A 440 -53.91 -30.87 -63.49
N SER A 441 -52.61 -30.60 -63.56
CA SER A 441 -52.01 -29.59 -64.44
C SER A 441 -52.31 -29.87 -65.92
N SER A 442 -52.20 -31.13 -66.34
CA SER A 442 -52.51 -31.51 -67.73
C SER A 442 -53.99 -31.33 -68.12
N LYS A 443 -54.93 -31.49 -67.17
CA LYS A 443 -56.38 -31.31 -67.39
C LYS A 443 -56.83 -29.86 -67.32
N ALA A 444 -56.10 -29.01 -66.60
CA ALA A 444 -56.41 -27.58 -66.49
C ALA A 444 -56.05 -26.79 -67.78
N ASN A 445 -55.05 -27.26 -68.53
CA ASN A 445 -54.58 -26.58 -69.75
C ASN A 445 -55.49 -26.77 -70.99
N SER A 446 -56.53 -27.60 -70.92
CA SER A 446 -57.39 -27.92 -72.08
C SER A 446 -58.81 -27.35 -72.01
N ALA A 447 -59.12 -26.40 -71.11
CA ALA A 447 -60.45 -25.82 -70.97
C ALA A 447 -60.44 -24.31 -71.23
N ASP A 448 -61.17 -23.87 -72.26
CA ASP A 448 -61.28 -22.48 -72.68
C ASP A 448 -62.57 -21.85 -72.11
N PHE A 449 -62.47 -20.67 -71.48
CA PHE A 449 -63.60 -20.01 -70.80
C PHE A 449 -63.71 -18.53 -71.17
N THR A 450 -64.37 -18.23 -72.30
CA THR A 450 -64.74 -16.87 -72.71
C THR A 450 -66.16 -16.48 -72.27
N THR A 451 -66.26 -15.77 -71.12
CA THR A 451 -67.33 -14.83 -70.65
C THR A 451 -68.80 -15.32 -70.45
N PRO A 452 -69.67 -14.58 -69.70
CA PRO A 452 -69.52 -14.18 -68.31
C PRO A 452 -70.80 -14.52 -67.49
N VAL A 453 -70.73 -15.42 -66.49
CA VAL A 453 -71.80 -15.56 -65.47
C VAL A 453 -71.20 -15.69 -64.08
N GLN A 454 -71.48 -14.66 -63.30
CA GLN A 454 -71.31 -14.46 -61.87
C GLN A 454 -72.19 -15.39 -61.03
N GLN A 455 -72.10 -16.72 -61.19
CA GLN A 455 -72.84 -17.63 -60.30
C GLN A 455 -72.23 -19.02 -60.06
N VAL A 456 -70.95 -19.24 -60.37
CA VAL A 456 -70.21 -20.46 -59.97
C VAL A 456 -68.76 -20.13 -59.54
N LEU A 457 -68.58 -19.10 -58.72
CA LEU A 457 -67.31 -18.84 -58.00
C LEU A 457 -67.33 -19.36 -56.55
N GLY A 458 -68.27 -20.26 -56.24
CA GLY A 458 -68.47 -20.89 -54.93
C GLY A 458 -67.53 -22.05 -54.59
N CYS A 459 -66.42 -22.25 -55.31
CA CYS A 459 -65.49 -23.36 -55.03
C CYS A 459 -64.01 -23.01 -55.17
N LYS A 460 -63.61 -21.80 -54.74
CA LYS A 460 -62.20 -21.45 -54.52
C LYS A 460 -61.85 -21.11 -53.07
N ILE A 461 -62.82 -21.03 -52.15
CA ILE A 461 -62.56 -20.57 -50.77
C ILE A 461 -62.30 -21.73 -49.78
N ILE A 462 -62.70 -22.97 -50.08
CA ILE A 462 -62.62 -24.07 -49.11
C ILE A 462 -61.26 -24.81 -49.13
N ILE A 463 -60.54 -24.82 -50.26
CA ILE A 463 -59.22 -25.49 -50.37
C ILE A 463 -58.10 -24.70 -49.67
N TYR A 464 -58.23 -23.37 -49.59
CA TYR A 464 -57.24 -22.52 -48.92
C TYR A 464 -57.43 -22.41 -47.40
N LEU A 465 -58.60 -22.75 -46.84
CA LEU A 465 -58.84 -22.53 -45.41
C LEU A 465 -58.25 -23.62 -44.50
N ILE A 466 -58.19 -24.88 -44.93
CA ILE A 466 -57.76 -26.00 -44.05
C ILE A 466 -56.24 -26.01 -43.80
N PRO A 467 -55.37 -25.81 -44.81
CA PRO A 467 -53.93 -25.68 -44.59
C PRO A 467 -53.59 -24.38 -43.84
N PHE A 468 -54.28 -23.28 -44.16
CA PHE A 468 -54.07 -21.99 -43.50
C PHE A 468 -54.46 -22.04 -42.01
N LEU A 469 -55.54 -22.73 -41.65
CA LEU A 469 -55.92 -22.93 -40.23
C LEU A 469 -54.98 -23.87 -39.48
N LEU A 470 -54.43 -24.91 -40.12
CA LEU A 470 -53.46 -25.81 -39.50
C LEU A 470 -52.08 -25.15 -39.32
N ILE A 471 -51.63 -24.39 -40.32
CA ILE A 471 -50.37 -23.63 -40.26
C ILE A 471 -50.50 -22.47 -39.28
N HIS A 472 -51.64 -21.76 -39.23
CA HIS A 472 -51.89 -20.71 -38.24
C HIS A 472 -51.98 -21.28 -36.81
N LYS A 473 -52.57 -22.46 -36.61
CA LYS A 473 -52.63 -23.13 -35.30
C LYS A 473 -51.26 -23.68 -34.86
N PHE A 474 -50.47 -24.21 -35.79
CA PHE A 474 -49.09 -24.66 -35.55
C PHE A 474 -48.16 -23.47 -35.25
N TRP A 475 -48.30 -22.36 -35.98
CA TRP A 475 -47.56 -21.12 -35.78
C TRP A 475 -47.96 -20.41 -34.47
N TYR A 476 -49.24 -20.34 -34.12
CA TYR A 476 -49.72 -19.79 -32.84
C TYR A 476 -49.22 -20.58 -31.61
N LEU A 477 -49.06 -21.91 -31.73
CA LEU A 477 -48.51 -22.75 -30.66
C LEU A 477 -46.98 -22.65 -30.55
N GLN A 478 -46.25 -22.44 -31.65
CA GLN A 478 -44.77 -22.45 -31.65
C GLN A 478 -44.15 -21.06 -31.51
N MET A 479 -44.80 -19.98 -31.98
CA MET A 479 -44.37 -18.60 -31.75
C MET A 479 -44.59 -18.12 -30.32
N ASN A 480 -45.61 -18.59 -29.60
CA ASN A 480 -45.85 -18.19 -28.20
C ASN A 480 -44.71 -18.55 -27.22
N ASN A 481 -43.78 -19.43 -27.63
CA ASN A 481 -42.56 -19.71 -26.88
C ASN A 481 -41.34 -18.90 -27.36
N ILE A 482 -41.32 -18.42 -28.61
CA ILE A 482 -40.19 -17.67 -29.19
C ILE A 482 -40.39 -16.14 -29.04
N SER A 483 -41.62 -15.63 -29.01
CA SER A 483 -41.92 -14.19 -28.89
C SER A 483 -42.18 -13.69 -27.46
N ARG A 484 -41.66 -14.36 -26.43
CA ARG A 484 -41.80 -13.85 -25.04
C ARG A 484 -40.91 -12.67 -24.70
N ILE A 485 -39.89 -12.35 -25.51
CA ILE A 485 -39.05 -11.18 -25.29
C ILE A 485 -39.53 -10.07 -26.21
N ASN A 486 -40.49 -9.27 -25.73
CA ASN A 486 -40.76 -7.97 -26.34
C ASN A 486 -39.61 -7.03 -25.91
N LEU A 487 -38.65 -6.78 -26.80
CA LEU A 487 -37.47 -5.99 -26.48
C LEU A 487 -37.85 -4.55 -26.07
N ASN A 488 -39.00 -4.03 -26.53
CA ASN A 488 -39.52 -2.74 -26.05
C ASN A 488 -39.82 -2.76 -24.54
N THR A 489 -40.40 -3.85 -24.01
CA THR A 489 -40.65 -3.95 -22.55
C THR A 489 -39.37 -4.03 -21.72
N THR A 490 -38.27 -4.50 -22.31
CA THR A 490 -36.95 -4.52 -21.65
C THR A 490 -36.30 -3.14 -21.72
N ALA A 491 -36.41 -2.45 -22.86
CA ALA A 491 -35.99 -1.06 -23.03
C ALA A 491 -36.73 -0.10 -22.08
N ASP A 492 -38.04 -0.30 -21.87
CA ASP A 492 -38.85 0.51 -20.95
C ASP A 492 -38.38 0.39 -19.50
N LYS A 493 -38.01 -0.83 -19.07
CA LYS A 493 -37.43 -1.08 -17.73
C LYS A 493 -36.05 -0.44 -17.59
N LEU A 494 -35.24 -0.45 -18.64
CA LEU A 494 -33.93 0.20 -18.66
C LEU A 494 -34.06 1.73 -18.51
N ASP A 495 -35.03 2.34 -19.18
CA ASP A 495 -35.32 3.77 -19.04
C ASP A 495 -35.83 4.12 -17.64
N GLU A 496 -36.57 3.22 -16.99
CA GLU A 496 -37.04 3.41 -15.61
C GLU A 496 -35.87 3.38 -14.61
N VAL A 497 -34.90 2.47 -14.81
CA VAL A 497 -33.66 2.41 -14.02
C VAL A 497 -32.74 3.59 -14.31
N ALA A 498 -32.68 4.05 -15.57
CA ALA A 498 -31.92 5.24 -15.94
C ALA A 498 -32.40 6.50 -15.21
N LYS A 499 -33.71 6.63 -14.95
CA LYS A 499 -34.27 7.76 -14.18
C LYS A 499 -33.85 7.76 -12.71
N MET A 500 -33.40 6.63 -12.17
CA MET A 500 -32.94 6.50 -10.78
C MET A 500 -31.42 6.67 -10.63
N THR A 501 -30.69 6.90 -11.73
CA THR A 501 -29.22 6.95 -11.78
C THR A 501 -28.75 8.29 -12.36
N ASN A 502 -27.55 8.77 -12.00
CA ASN A 502 -27.00 10.05 -12.47
C ASN A 502 -25.66 9.87 -13.20
N GLY A 503 -25.35 10.79 -14.12
CA GLY A 503 -24.04 10.85 -14.79
C GLY A 503 -23.93 9.90 -15.99
N GLN A 504 -22.74 9.33 -16.21
CA GLN A 504 -22.44 8.50 -17.38
C GLN A 504 -23.34 7.25 -17.47
N THR A 505 -23.62 6.61 -16.33
CA THR A 505 -24.46 5.40 -16.25
C THR A 505 -25.89 5.62 -16.75
N GLN A 506 -26.45 6.82 -16.57
CA GLN A 506 -27.76 7.17 -17.09
C GLN A 506 -27.75 7.26 -18.62
N GLN A 507 -26.70 7.83 -19.20
CA GLN A 507 -26.57 7.98 -20.65
C GLN A 507 -26.39 6.61 -21.32
N ASP A 508 -25.61 5.72 -20.71
CA ASP A 508 -25.36 4.38 -21.23
C ASP A 508 -26.64 3.53 -21.21
N LEU A 509 -27.42 3.57 -20.12
CA LEU A 509 -28.70 2.86 -20.00
C LEU A 509 -29.74 3.33 -21.05
N VAL A 510 -29.83 4.64 -21.28
CA VAL A 510 -30.74 5.21 -22.29
C VAL A 510 -30.27 4.85 -23.71
N SER A 511 -28.96 4.78 -23.95
CA SER A 511 -28.39 4.36 -25.23
C SER A 511 -28.72 2.90 -25.53
N GLU A 512 -28.58 2.03 -24.53
CA GLU A 512 -28.88 0.60 -24.66
C GLU A 512 -30.39 0.37 -24.89
N ALA A 513 -31.25 1.09 -24.16
CA ALA A 513 -32.69 1.07 -24.37
C ALA A 513 -33.08 1.49 -25.79
N ARG A 514 -32.40 2.50 -26.36
CA ARG A 514 -32.64 2.94 -27.74
C ARG A 514 -32.25 1.88 -28.76
N SER A 515 -31.11 1.22 -28.55
CA SER A 515 -30.62 0.15 -29.43
C SER A 515 -31.57 -1.06 -29.44
N LEU A 516 -32.08 -1.46 -28.27
CA LEU A 516 -33.06 -2.55 -28.16
C LEU A 516 -34.37 -2.25 -28.91
N ARG A 517 -34.86 -1.01 -28.86
CA ARG A 517 -36.05 -0.59 -29.62
C ARG A 517 -35.80 -0.56 -31.12
N GLN A 518 -34.60 -0.17 -31.54
CA GLN A 518 -34.22 -0.19 -32.94
C GLN A 518 -34.19 -1.61 -33.50
N ILE A 519 -33.63 -2.57 -32.75
CA ILE A 519 -33.63 -4.00 -33.11
C ILE A 519 -35.06 -4.54 -33.19
N GLN A 520 -35.93 -4.21 -32.22
CA GLN A 520 -37.34 -4.61 -32.25
C GLN A 520 -38.05 -4.08 -33.50
N ALA A 521 -37.80 -2.81 -33.86
CA ALA A 521 -38.37 -2.18 -35.04
C ALA A 521 -37.86 -2.82 -36.33
N GLU A 522 -36.58 -3.15 -36.43
CA GLU A 522 -36.00 -3.82 -37.61
C GLU A 522 -36.57 -5.23 -37.80
N ILE A 523 -36.79 -5.98 -36.71
CA ILE A 523 -37.45 -7.29 -36.76
C ILE A 523 -38.87 -7.14 -37.32
N GLU A 524 -39.66 -6.20 -36.81
CA GLU A 524 -41.06 -6.00 -37.21
C GLU A 524 -41.21 -5.43 -38.63
N THR A 525 -40.32 -4.51 -39.02
CA THR A 525 -40.45 -3.76 -40.28
C THR A 525 -39.68 -4.38 -41.44
N THR A 526 -38.65 -5.18 -41.16
CA THR A 526 -37.75 -5.72 -42.19
C THR A 526 -37.82 -7.23 -42.25
N VAL A 527 -37.69 -7.91 -41.11
CA VAL A 527 -37.61 -9.39 -41.09
C VAL A 527 -38.98 -10.03 -41.30
N PHE A 528 -40.02 -9.58 -40.59
CA PHE A 528 -41.37 -10.13 -40.71
C PHE A 528 -41.97 -10.02 -42.14
N PRO A 529 -41.91 -8.86 -42.82
CA PRO A 529 -42.43 -8.72 -44.17
C PRO A 529 -41.66 -9.54 -45.21
N GLN A 530 -40.34 -9.66 -45.06
CA GLN A 530 -39.51 -10.46 -45.97
C GLN A 530 -39.82 -11.97 -45.84
N LEU A 531 -40.11 -12.46 -44.63
CA LEU A 531 -40.55 -13.84 -44.40
C LEU A 531 -41.92 -14.13 -45.04
N VAL A 532 -42.84 -13.18 -44.96
CA VAL A 532 -44.20 -13.27 -45.55
C VAL A 532 -44.15 -13.17 -47.07
N MET A 533 -43.21 -12.42 -47.63
CA MET A 533 -43.01 -12.29 -49.09
C MET A 533 -42.45 -13.58 -49.72
N LEU A 534 -41.56 -14.29 -49.02
CA LEU A 534 -41.04 -15.60 -49.42
C LEU A 534 -42.14 -16.68 -49.53
N LEU A 535 -43.21 -16.57 -48.74
CA LEU A 535 -44.32 -17.54 -48.70
C LEU A 535 -45.39 -17.32 -49.77
N ASN A 536 -45.36 -16.21 -50.52
CA ASN A 536 -46.43 -15.79 -51.44
C ASN A 536 -46.04 -15.79 -52.94
N LEU A 537 -44.90 -16.36 -53.33
CA LEU A 537 -44.48 -16.40 -54.74
C LEU A 537 -45.23 -17.50 -55.54
N PRO A 538 -45.89 -17.18 -56.67
CA PRO A 538 -46.51 -18.17 -57.54
C PRO A 538 -45.50 -18.74 -58.55
N GLU A 539 -45.53 -20.07 -58.69
CA GLU A 539 -44.91 -20.91 -59.72
C GLU A 539 -43.40 -20.68 -60.00
N PHE A 540 -42.57 -21.48 -59.33
CA PHE A 540 -41.17 -21.67 -59.68
C PHE A 540 -40.84 -23.17 -59.67
N SER A 541 -39.95 -23.61 -60.59
CA SER A 541 -39.48 -24.99 -60.64
C SER A 541 -38.82 -25.38 -59.30
N ILE A 542 -39.29 -26.49 -58.73
CA ILE A 542 -38.94 -27.00 -57.40
C ILE A 542 -37.41 -27.14 -57.22
N GLY A 543 -36.65 -27.36 -58.30
CA GLY A 543 -35.18 -27.47 -58.26
C GLY A 543 -34.45 -26.17 -57.92
N HIS A 544 -34.92 -25.02 -58.41
CA HIS A 544 -34.27 -23.72 -58.12
C HIS A 544 -34.59 -23.19 -56.72
N ILE A 545 -35.76 -23.54 -56.18
CA ILE A 545 -36.12 -23.26 -54.79
C ILE A 545 -35.21 -24.05 -53.84
N LEU A 546 -34.99 -25.34 -54.12
CA LEU A 546 -34.13 -26.20 -53.29
C LEU A 546 -32.69 -25.69 -53.23
N GLN A 547 -32.13 -25.28 -54.38
CA GLN A 547 -30.76 -24.79 -54.49
C GLN A 547 -30.56 -23.40 -53.86
N ARG A 548 -31.55 -22.51 -53.97
CA ARG A 548 -31.50 -21.19 -53.31
C ARG A 548 -31.74 -21.28 -51.81
N LEU A 549 -32.57 -22.22 -51.34
CA LEU A 549 -32.71 -22.51 -49.90
C LEU A 549 -31.42 -23.06 -49.30
N THR A 550 -30.71 -23.93 -50.02
CA THR A 550 -29.39 -24.44 -49.57
C THR A 550 -28.31 -23.35 -49.60
N THR A 551 -28.33 -22.47 -50.60
CA THR A 551 -27.40 -21.34 -50.66
C THR A 551 -27.68 -20.34 -49.53
N PHE A 552 -28.95 -20.04 -49.26
CA PHE A 552 -29.38 -19.16 -48.18
C PHE A 552 -29.03 -19.72 -46.80
N SER A 553 -29.22 -21.03 -46.58
CA SER A 553 -28.78 -21.68 -45.34
C SER A 553 -27.25 -21.59 -45.18
N LEU A 554 -26.48 -21.83 -46.24
CA LEU A 554 -25.01 -21.75 -46.19
C LEU A 554 -24.52 -20.34 -45.84
N THR A 555 -25.08 -19.29 -46.44
CA THR A 555 -24.75 -17.90 -46.08
C THR A 555 -25.16 -17.55 -44.66
N LEU A 556 -26.31 -18.04 -44.18
CA LEU A 556 -26.75 -17.81 -42.80
C LEU A 556 -25.82 -18.48 -41.78
N PHE A 557 -25.32 -19.67 -42.08
CA PHE A 557 -24.33 -20.37 -41.25
C PHE A 557 -22.96 -19.69 -41.25
N GLN A 558 -22.53 -19.13 -42.39
CA GLN A 558 -21.24 -18.43 -42.48
C GLN A 558 -21.24 -17.10 -41.71
N GLU A 559 -22.27 -16.27 -41.89
CA GLU A 559 -22.43 -14.98 -41.19
C GLU A 559 -22.61 -15.17 -39.67
N SER A 560 -23.30 -16.23 -39.25
CA SER A 560 -23.47 -16.57 -37.84
C SER A 560 -22.20 -17.15 -37.21
N GLY A 561 -21.36 -17.85 -37.99
CA GLY A 561 -20.02 -18.27 -37.59
C GLY A 561 -19.07 -17.09 -37.38
N GLU A 562 -19.06 -16.10 -38.27
CA GLU A 562 -18.25 -14.88 -38.12
C GLU A 562 -18.70 -14.05 -36.91
N PHE A 563 -20.01 -13.97 -36.65
CA PHE A 563 -20.53 -13.35 -35.42
C PHE A 563 -20.06 -14.09 -34.16
N LEU A 564 -20.11 -15.43 -34.16
CA LEU A 564 -19.62 -16.23 -33.03
C LEU A 564 -18.13 -16.00 -32.79
N ASP A 565 -17.28 -16.10 -33.82
CA ASP A 565 -15.85 -15.86 -33.68
C ASP A 565 -15.54 -14.42 -33.24
N CYS A 566 -16.33 -13.43 -33.67
CA CYS A 566 -16.23 -12.05 -33.19
C CYS A 566 -16.53 -11.91 -31.68
N GLN A 567 -17.60 -12.56 -31.19
CA GLN A 567 -17.91 -12.57 -29.75
C GLN A 567 -16.83 -13.29 -28.94
N LEU A 568 -16.33 -14.42 -29.43
CA LEU A 568 -15.25 -15.16 -28.78
C LEU A 568 -13.94 -14.36 -28.74
N GLY A 569 -13.65 -13.60 -29.80
CA GLY A 569 -12.55 -12.64 -29.84
C GLY A 569 -12.61 -11.63 -28.69
N PHE A 570 -13.79 -11.09 -28.39
CA PHE A 570 -13.98 -10.18 -27.25
C PHE A 570 -13.65 -10.85 -25.92
N PHE A 571 -14.09 -12.10 -25.71
CA PHE A 571 -13.79 -12.84 -24.49
C PHE A 571 -12.29 -13.15 -24.35
N THR A 572 -11.62 -13.51 -25.44
CA THR A 572 -10.15 -13.72 -25.42
C THR A 572 -9.39 -12.45 -25.07
N ALA A 573 -9.74 -11.31 -25.67
CA ALA A 573 -9.13 -10.02 -25.36
C ALA A 573 -9.39 -9.60 -23.92
N PHE A 574 -10.61 -9.81 -23.42
CA PHE A 574 -10.96 -9.54 -22.03
C PHE A 574 -10.16 -10.43 -21.05
N ALA A 575 -10.05 -11.73 -21.33
CA ALA A 575 -9.33 -12.67 -20.49
C ALA A 575 -7.82 -12.33 -20.43
N GLU A 576 -7.22 -11.98 -21.57
CA GLU A 576 -5.82 -11.54 -21.63
C GLU A 576 -5.60 -10.25 -20.84
N TRP A 577 -6.46 -9.25 -21.05
CA TRP A 577 -6.42 -8.01 -20.27
C TRP A 577 -6.63 -8.26 -18.77
N ALA A 578 -7.62 -9.08 -18.39
CA ALA A 578 -7.90 -9.40 -16.99
C ALA A 578 -6.71 -10.11 -16.33
N ASN A 579 -6.01 -10.97 -17.05
CA ASN A 579 -4.78 -11.61 -16.57
C ASN A 579 -3.70 -10.56 -16.25
N ILE A 580 -3.44 -9.65 -17.18
CA ILE A 580 -2.46 -8.56 -16.97
C ILE A 580 -2.90 -7.65 -15.81
N ALA A 581 -4.15 -7.23 -15.80
CA ALA A 581 -4.70 -6.35 -14.78
C ALA A 581 -4.58 -6.96 -13.37
N ILE A 582 -5.00 -8.22 -13.19
CA ILE A 582 -4.93 -8.92 -11.89
C ILE A 582 -3.48 -9.13 -11.45
N THR A 583 -2.61 -9.55 -12.36
CA THR A 583 -1.24 -9.97 -12.01
C THR A 583 -0.27 -8.79 -11.86
N GLN A 584 -0.50 -7.66 -12.53
CA GLN A 584 0.45 -6.55 -12.60
C GLN A 584 -0.06 -5.21 -12.04
N ASP A 585 -1.34 -4.88 -12.22
CA ASP A 585 -1.83 -3.53 -11.94
C ASP A 585 -2.77 -3.43 -10.74
N MET A 586 -3.50 -4.50 -10.43
CA MET A 586 -4.47 -4.51 -9.34
C MET A 586 -3.83 -4.54 -7.97
N GLY A 587 -4.28 -3.64 -7.10
CA GLY A 587 -3.95 -3.67 -5.67
C GLY A 587 -2.47 -3.51 -5.39
N ARG A 588 -1.79 -2.58 -6.08
CA ARG A 588 -0.37 -2.27 -5.82
C ARG A 588 -0.14 -2.02 -4.33
N CYS A 589 0.75 -2.80 -3.73
CA CYS A 589 0.85 -2.88 -2.27
C CYS A 589 1.87 -1.94 -1.64
N GLY A 590 2.31 -0.89 -2.36
CA GLY A 590 3.16 0.19 -1.84
C GLY A 590 2.72 0.75 -0.47
N PRO A 591 1.43 0.97 -0.19
CA PRO A 591 0.96 1.41 1.14
C PRO A 591 1.33 0.46 2.28
N VAL A 592 1.45 -0.85 2.02
CA VAL A 592 1.83 -1.85 3.03
C VAL A 592 3.31 -1.71 3.38
N ALA A 593 4.18 -1.56 2.39
CA ALA A 593 5.59 -1.28 2.63
C ALA A 593 5.79 0.08 3.29
N GLY A 594 5.07 1.11 2.83
CA GLY A 594 5.09 2.45 3.43
C GLY A 594 4.69 2.45 4.90
N ALA A 595 3.72 1.63 5.30
CA ALA A 595 3.36 1.51 6.71
C ALA A 595 4.45 0.84 7.58
N LEU A 596 5.15 -0.16 7.04
CA LEU A 596 6.29 -0.79 7.70
C LEU A 596 7.48 0.16 7.82
N ASP A 597 7.74 0.95 6.77
CA ASP A 597 8.76 2.01 6.77
C ASP A 597 8.42 3.10 7.80
N SER A 598 7.16 3.55 7.85
CA SER A 598 6.71 4.50 8.86
C SER A 598 6.92 3.97 10.28
N ALA A 599 6.62 2.69 10.53
CA ALA A 599 6.84 2.07 11.83
C ALA A 599 8.35 2.02 12.19
N GLU A 600 9.21 1.64 11.25
CA GLU A 600 10.67 1.66 11.42
C GLU A 600 11.16 3.08 11.75
N ILE A 601 10.72 4.08 11.00
CA ILE A 601 11.09 5.48 11.19
C ILE A 601 10.66 5.98 12.59
N ILE A 602 9.41 5.72 12.99
CA ILE A 602 8.88 6.16 14.29
C ILE A 602 9.66 5.53 15.45
N VAL A 603 9.98 4.24 15.36
CA VAL A 603 10.71 3.57 16.44
C VAL A 603 12.19 3.97 16.41
N CYS A 604 12.82 3.94 15.24
CA CYS A 604 14.27 4.03 15.14
C CYS A 604 14.79 5.45 14.99
N SER A 605 14.28 6.19 14.02
CA SER A 605 14.72 7.57 13.77
C SER A 605 14.18 8.53 14.82
N ASN A 606 12.93 8.34 15.24
CA ASN A 606 12.28 9.28 16.16
C ASN A 606 12.59 8.96 17.63
N ALA A 607 12.33 7.74 18.09
CA ALA A 607 12.51 7.39 19.50
C ALA A 607 13.96 6.99 19.85
N VAL A 608 14.49 5.94 19.22
CA VAL A 608 15.79 5.36 19.58
C VAL A 608 16.95 6.33 19.31
N GLU A 609 17.00 6.96 18.14
CA GLU A 609 18.06 7.92 17.82
C GLU A 609 18.03 9.16 18.70
N ALA A 610 16.86 9.68 19.06
CA ALA A 610 16.78 10.85 19.94
C ALA A 610 17.16 10.53 21.38
N LEU A 611 16.76 9.36 21.90
CA LEU A 611 17.25 8.85 23.18
C LEU A 611 18.78 8.73 23.16
N ASN A 612 19.31 8.22 22.06
CA ASN A 612 20.74 8.03 21.84
C ASN A 612 21.51 9.34 21.77
N ALA A 613 20.96 10.34 21.08
CA ALA A 613 21.52 11.67 21.02
C ALA A 613 21.53 12.36 22.40
N PHE A 614 20.49 12.15 23.21
CA PHE A 614 20.40 12.75 24.55
C PHE A 614 21.49 12.22 25.49
N TRP A 615 21.59 10.89 25.68
CA TRP A 615 22.60 10.35 26.60
C TRP A 615 24.02 10.57 26.09
N PHE A 616 24.24 10.57 24.78
CA PHE A 616 25.55 10.84 24.20
C PHE A 616 25.97 12.29 24.45
N SER A 617 25.05 13.25 24.30
CA SER A 617 25.31 14.66 24.61
C SER A 617 25.56 14.90 26.11
N LEU A 618 24.81 14.21 26.97
CA LEU A 618 25.05 14.25 28.42
C LEU A 618 26.40 13.63 28.79
N GLY A 619 26.73 12.47 28.19
CA GLY A 619 28.01 11.79 28.36
C GLY A 619 29.20 12.64 27.90
N TRP A 620 29.06 13.33 26.77
CA TRP A 620 30.02 14.34 26.31
C TRP A 620 30.29 15.40 27.38
N CYS A 621 29.23 15.94 28.00
CA CYS A 621 29.38 16.90 29.09
C CYS A 621 30.14 16.28 30.27
N MET A 622 29.82 15.05 30.68
CA MET A 622 30.50 14.37 31.79
C MET A 622 32.00 14.19 31.54
N VAL A 623 32.41 13.79 30.33
CA VAL A 623 33.83 13.64 29.98
C VAL A 623 34.58 14.95 30.14
N PHE A 624 34.01 16.07 29.68
CA PHE A 624 34.66 17.38 29.78
C PHE A 624 34.50 18.08 31.14
N LEU A 625 33.62 17.60 32.02
CA LEU A 625 33.56 18.08 33.40
C LEU A 625 34.83 17.74 34.19
N ILE A 626 35.49 16.61 33.94
CA ILE A 626 36.75 16.24 34.61
C ILE A 626 37.84 17.30 34.39
N PRO A 627 38.27 17.62 33.14
CA PRO A 627 39.27 18.66 32.92
C PRO A 627 38.76 20.03 33.36
N SER A 628 37.46 20.33 33.23
CA SER A 628 36.89 21.60 33.70
C SER A 628 37.09 21.80 35.20
N ILE A 629 36.83 20.79 36.04
CA ILE A 629 37.08 20.83 37.49
C ILE A 629 38.54 21.16 37.78
N ILE A 630 39.48 20.48 37.12
CA ILE A 630 40.92 20.68 37.37
C ILE A 630 41.34 22.09 36.98
N LEU A 631 40.92 22.55 35.79
CA LEU A 631 41.29 23.85 35.25
C LEU A 631 40.69 24.99 36.07
N THR A 632 39.41 24.91 36.42
CA THR A 632 38.70 25.94 37.22
C THR A 632 39.28 26.05 38.63
N ILE A 633 39.60 24.94 39.31
CA ILE A 633 40.25 24.97 40.64
C ILE A 633 41.64 25.61 40.56
N LYS A 634 42.43 25.29 39.52
CA LYS A 634 43.76 25.89 39.32
C LYS A 634 43.68 27.37 38.97
N LEU A 635 42.72 27.75 38.13
CA LEU A 635 42.50 29.13 37.70
C LEU A 635 41.95 30.00 38.84
N ALA A 636 41.06 29.47 39.67
CA ALA A 636 40.49 30.13 40.83
C ALA A 636 41.58 30.68 41.77
N LYS A 637 42.71 29.97 41.91
CA LYS A 637 43.83 30.44 42.72
C LYS A 637 44.43 31.76 42.24
N TYR A 638 44.30 32.13 40.98
CA TYR A 638 44.85 33.39 40.50
C TYR A 638 43.93 34.59 40.71
N TYR A 639 42.63 34.33 40.93
CA TYR A 639 41.61 35.37 41.04
C TYR A 639 41.12 35.58 42.47
N ARG A 640 41.10 34.53 43.31
CA ARG A 640 40.72 34.63 44.72
C ARG A 640 41.71 35.48 45.52
N ARG A 641 41.18 36.22 46.49
CA ARG A 641 41.97 36.93 47.49
C ARG A 641 42.64 35.92 48.41
N MET A 642 43.96 35.93 48.46
CA MET A 642 44.74 34.99 49.28
C MET A 642 44.94 35.50 50.70
N LYS A 643 45.24 34.60 51.63
CA LYS A 643 45.63 34.94 53.01
C LYS A 643 47.14 35.18 53.11
N PHE A 644 47.93 34.44 52.32
CA PHE A 644 49.39 34.50 52.31
C PHE A 644 49.90 34.60 50.85
N ALA A 645 51.01 35.31 50.64
CA ALA A 645 51.69 35.40 49.36
C ALA A 645 53.20 35.51 49.58
N ASP A 646 53.99 34.78 48.79
CA ASP A 646 55.44 34.94 48.78
C ASP A 646 55.77 36.19 47.96
N VAL A 647 56.53 37.13 48.55
CA VAL A 647 57.07 38.30 47.83
C VAL A 647 58.42 37.88 47.26
N PHE A 648 58.65 38.14 45.97
CA PHE A 648 60.03 38.11 45.46
C PHE A 648 60.71 39.40 45.87
N GLU A 649 61.87 39.29 46.49
CA GLU A 649 62.87 40.37 46.47
C GLU A 649 63.39 40.59 45.05
#